data_AF-A0A9D0VKT4-F1
#
_entry.id   AF-A0A9D0VKT4-F1
#
_cell.length_a   1.000
_cell.length_b   1.000
_cell.length_c   1.000
_cell.angle_alpha   90.00
_cell.angle_beta   90.00
_cell.angle_gamma   90.00
#
_symmetry.space_group_name_H-M   'P 1'
#
loop_
_entity.id
_entity.type
_entity.pdbx_description
1 polymer ?
#
loop_
_entity_poly.entity_id
_entity_poly.type
_entity_poly.pdbx_seq_one_letter_code
_entity_poly.pdbx_strand_id
1 'polypeptide(L)'
;MAFPDLSDRCATCAGCRLWNNLSTPCGSFSVPSAPDPQIAQPKNDAAGAMSYLRSDEGSASLGQTPSPVRYSSSWSYLSEQLLTATDLVPPATDPRCGEEPAPGGWVELSSSPGPSLMNQDRVVDQPGGDPFERPFAPLTTADTGIETQLSPARALSRGARPVRALVWILSTILWSCAPETIPTPAVGPPEVLEVSGVSGVAGLEDLVCSVSTSMTLSWSLGDQLRARGTGRVVVPAREVVGGTWTCSAADERVQPRSVTVAPQGGNVLVILMDDVGIDNVGLYGVGSDPPPTPNLDGLAERGVLFRNAWALPECSPTRASLLTGRYPRRTGIGSVLQMRGFVALADAEVTIPEVLATSPLGYRSALAGKWHLAPLLWPWRFHPAEQGFERHMGSMDNLQARLRLWSDATFPLGYYFWEKNTDGVLSWETTYATTETTDDALALMTELGEPWFVLLAYNAAHSPWDVPPPQLLTGPPPLDEIESFDAAITAMDTEIGRLLAEMPPDQLDRTTIVALADNGTPQQVVEPPVPVWQSKGGWMEGGSRVPLIVAGPLVSRPGAVSDALVHVVDVLPTVAALAGASLDDGIERDGLSLLPYLADPAYPSGRGVLWTEKFFPNGEGPYVDKFRAVRDASHHLVLLPEGEMLYRLGPGPLEETWLPLDTLTQDDADALERLRKAMIEQEAALGLHRP
;
A
#
# COMPACT_ATOMS: atom_id res chain seq x y z
N MET A 1 -15.71 -21.51 -45.64
CA MET A 1 -15.18 -20.96 -46.92
C MET A 1 -14.05 -20.00 -46.59
N ALA A 2 -13.30 -19.51 -47.57
CA ALA A 2 -12.03 -18.81 -47.34
C ALA A 2 -12.17 -17.42 -46.68
N PHE A 3 -11.12 -17.00 -45.97
CA PHE A 3 -10.87 -15.61 -45.62
C PHE A 3 -10.52 -14.80 -46.89
N PRO A 4 -10.93 -13.52 -47.01
CA PRO A 4 -10.40 -12.61 -48.01
C PRO A 4 -9.06 -12.00 -47.57
N ASP A 5 -8.12 -11.91 -48.51
CA ASP A 5 -6.92 -11.08 -48.40
C ASP A 5 -7.28 -9.58 -48.51
N LEU A 6 -6.48 -8.71 -47.88
CA LEU A 6 -6.61 -7.26 -47.96
C LEU A 6 -5.23 -6.58 -48.06
N SER A 7 -4.56 -6.89 -49.17
CA SER A 7 -3.47 -6.10 -49.72
C SER A 7 -3.95 -4.73 -50.25
N ASP A 8 -2.99 -3.82 -50.49
CA ASP A 8 -3.13 -2.51 -51.17
C ASP A 8 -4.07 -1.43 -50.58
N ARG A 9 -3.47 -0.53 -49.77
CA ARG A 9 -3.52 0.92 -50.05
C ARG A 9 -2.15 1.56 -49.86
N CYS A 10 -1.68 2.31 -50.86
CA CYS A 10 -0.37 2.94 -50.86
C CYS A 10 -0.37 4.31 -51.59
N ALA A 11 0.69 5.10 -51.35
CA ALA A 11 1.11 6.32 -52.05
C ALA A 11 0.29 7.63 -51.88
N THR A 12 0.88 8.59 -51.15
CA THR A 12 1.38 9.89 -51.69
C THR A 12 2.17 10.61 -50.57
N CYS A 13 3.51 10.73 -50.62
CA CYS A 13 4.34 11.69 -51.39
C CYS A 13 4.32 13.13 -50.81
N ALA A 14 5.45 13.85 -50.63
CA ALA A 14 6.87 13.50 -50.85
C ALA A 14 7.85 14.44 -50.09
N GLY A 15 9.11 14.02 -49.93
CA GLY A 15 10.24 14.83 -49.45
C GLY A 15 11.60 14.23 -49.86
N CYS A 16 12.55 15.04 -50.35
CA CYS A 16 13.84 14.64 -50.97
C CYS A 16 15.03 15.27 -50.17
N ARG A 17 16.32 14.86 -50.25
CA ARG A 17 17.08 13.94 -51.14
C ARG A 17 18.51 13.66 -50.59
N LEU A 18 19.23 12.72 -51.23
CA LEU A 18 20.70 12.44 -51.30
C LEU A 18 21.11 11.08 -50.64
N TRP A 19 21.44 10.01 -51.40
CA TRP A 19 22.67 9.70 -52.19
C TRP A 19 23.82 9.08 -51.35
N ASN A 20 24.49 7.98 -51.74
CA ASN A 20 24.26 7.00 -52.84
C ASN A 20 25.21 5.76 -52.75
N ASN A 21 24.77 4.56 -53.18
CA ASN A 21 25.58 3.36 -53.59
C ASN A 21 26.54 2.73 -52.53
N LEU A 22 26.89 1.42 -52.49
CA LEU A 22 26.75 0.18 -53.31
C LEU A 22 26.48 -1.02 -52.33
N SER A 23 26.13 -2.28 -52.69
CA SER A 23 25.60 -2.94 -53.91
C SER A 23 25.08 -4.37 -53.60
N THR A 24 24.37 -4.99 -54.54
CA THR A 24 23.76 -6.35 -54.56
C THR A 24 24.67 -7.40 -55.28
N PRO A 25 24.36 -8.73 -55.36
CA PRO A 25 23.06 -9.40 -55.14
C PRO A 25 22.98 -10.79 -54.42
N CYS A 26 21.74 -11.08 -54.02
CA CYS A 26 21.02 -12.37 -53.86
C CYS A 26 21.75 -13.72 -53.93
N GLY A 27 21.42 -14.60 -52.96
CA GLY A 27 21.55 -16.06 -53.07
C GLY A 27 20.65 -16.79 -52.05
N SER A 28 19.68 -17.58 -52.53
CA SER A 28 18.84 -18.47 -51.72
C SER A 28 19.56 -19.78 -51.37
N PHE A 29 19.28 -20.42 -50.23
CA PHE A 29 19.17 -21.90 -50.17
C PHE A 29 18.41 -22.41 -48.94
N SER A 30 18.01 -23.68 -49.02
CA SER A 30 17.12 -24.43 -48.11
C SER A 30 17.76 -24.88 -46.79
N VAL A 31 16.92 -25.17 -45.80
CA VAL A 31 17.29 -25.89 -44.56
C VAL A 31 17.55 -27.38 -44.84
N PRO A 32 18.67 -27.96 -44.37
CA PRO A 32 18.84 -29.40 -44.20
C PRO A 32 18.81 -29.80 -42.71
N SER A 33 18.19 -30.94 -42.41
CA SER A 33 18.16 -31.55 -41.08
C SER A 33 19.55 -32.08 -40.63
N ALA A 34 19.89 -31.92 -39.35
CA ALA A 34 21.08 -32.51 -38.72
C ALA A 34 20.72 -33.77 -37.87
N PRO A 35 21.67 -34.70 -37.62
CA PRO A 35 21.36 -36.05 -37.12
C PRO A 35 21.71 -36.34 -35.66
N ASP A 36 21.15 -37.44 -35.14
CA ASP A 36 21.47 -38.14 -33.89
C ASP A 36 22.79 -38.95 -33.95
N PRO A 37 23.62 -38.95 -32.89
CA PRO A 37 24.58 -40.02 -32.63
C PRO A 37 24.56 -40.60 -31.20
N GLN A 38 24.82 -41.91 -31.12
CA GLN A 38 24.62 -42.76 -29.93
C GLN A 38 25.80 -42.84 -28.92
N ILE A 39 25.41 -43.02 -27.64
CA ILE A 39 25.96 -43.95 -26.63
C ILE A 39 27.49 -44.05 -26.44
N ALA A 40 27.95 -43.75 -25.21
CA ALA A 40 29.07 -44.47 -24.57
C ALA A 40 28.92 -44.50 -23.03
N GLN A 41 29.19 -45.64 -22.39
CA GLN A 41 29.43 -45.78 -20.95
C GLN A 41 30.83 -46.37 -20.71
N PRO A 42 31.48 -46.00 -19.59
CA PRO A 42 32.44 -46.87 -18.90
C PRO A 42 31.88 -47.39 -17.55
N LYS A 43 32.49 -48.46 -17.03
CA LYS A 43 32.16 -49.07 -15.73
C LYS A 43 33.22 -48.77 -14.66
N ASN A 44 32.86 -49.04 -13.41
CA ASN A 44 33.66 -49.09 -12.19
C ASN A 44 35.09 -49.65 -12.38
N ASP A 45 36.04 -49.22 -11.52
CA ASP A 45 36.49 -50.06 -10.39
C ASP A 45 37.52 -49.35 -9.47
N ALA A 46 37.93 -50.06 -8.41
CA ALA A 46 39.03 -49.80 -7.46
C ALA A 46 38.71 -48.99 -6.18
N ALA A 47 38.93 -49.66 -5.05
CA ALA A 47 38.80 -49.12 -3.69
C ALA A 47 40.11 -48.52 -3.15
N GLY A 48 40.01 -47.67 -2.12
CA GLY A 48 41.13 -47.20 -1.32
C GLY A 48 40.67 -46.76 0.07
N ALA A 49 41.10 -47.47 1.12
CA ALA A 49 40.69 -47.19 2.50
C ALA A 49 41.76 -46.44 3.28
N MET A 50 41.36 -45.48 4.10
CA MET A 50 42.15 -44.93 5.21
C MET A 50 41.25 -44.75 6.43
N SER A 51 41.58 -45.46 7.50
CA SER A 51 40.94 -45.37 8.82
C SER A 51 41.83 -44.57 9.76
N TYR A 52 41.28 -43.82 10.73
CA TYR A 52 41.98 -43.62 12.02
C TYR A 52 41.03 -43.39 13.22
N LEU A 53 41.06 -44.37 14.12
CA LEU A 53 40.72 -44.42 15.56
C LEU A 53 39.41 -43.84 16.15
N ARG A 54 38.87 -44.62 17.11
CA ARG A 54 37.91 -44.23 18.15
C ARG A 54 38.63 -43.79 19.44
N SER A 55 37.89 -43.09 20.30
CA SER A 55 37.65 -43.46 21.71
C SER A 55 36.21 -43.00 22.04
N ASP A 56 35.25 -43.86 22.40
CA ASP A 56 35.12 -44.60 23.68
C ASP A 56 34.93 -43.63 24.87
N GLU A 57 33.97 -43.78 25.79
CA GLU A 57 32.81 -44.68 25.95
C GLU A 57 31.77 -43.99 26.89
N GLY A 58 30.49 -44.39 26.90
CA GLY A 58 29.50 -43.79 27.81
C GLY A 58 28.06 -44.25 27.63
N SER A 59 27.73 -45.48 28.04
CA SER A 59 26.39 -46.06 27.86
C SER A 59 25.49 -45.96 29.10
N ALA A 60 24.22 -45.62 28.89
CA ALA A 60 23.14 -45.79 29.86
C ALA A 60 21.80 -46.05 29.14
N SER A 61 21.28 -47.27 29.23
CA SER A 61 19.89 -47.64 28.92
C SER A 61 19.07 -47.64 30.23
N LEU A 62 17.73 -47.64 30.30
CA LEU A 62 16.59 -47.93 29.41
C LEU A 62 15.53 -46.81 29.66
N GLY A 63 14.46 -46.59 28.88
CA GLY A 63 13.81 -47.36 27.82
C GLY A 63 12.30 -47.49 28.10
N GLN A 64 11.44 -46.78 27.36
CA GLN A 64 9.98 -46.97 27.33
C GLN A 64 9.45 -46.87 25.90
N THR A 65 8.35 -47.57 25.61
CA THR A 65 7.76 -47.73 24.27
C THR A 65 6.68 -46.69 23.97
N PRO A 66 6.66 -46.04 22.79
CA PRO A 66 5.54 -45.20 22.37
C PRO A 66 4.31 -46.05 22.04
N SER A 67 3.12 -45.49 22.30
CA SER A 67 1.83 -46.02 21.83
C SER A 67 1.54 -45.57 20.39
N PRO A 68 0.69 -46.30 19.62
CA PRO A 68 0.57 -46.07 18.18
C PRO A 68 -0.10 -44.75 17.82
N VAL A 69 0.54 -44.01 16.91
CA VAL A 69 -0.02 -42.84 16.23
C VAL A 69 -1.27 -43.26 15.45
N ARG A 70 -2.37 -42.52 15.62
CA ARG A 70 -3.54 -42.63 14.74
C ARG A 70 -3.31 -41.76 13.51
N TYR A 71 -3.36 -42.36 12.32
CA TYR A 71 -3.59 -41.60 11.10
C TYR A 71 -5.00 -41.00 11.13
N SER A 72 -5.08 -39.67 11.10
CA SER A 72 -6.26 -38.94 10.65
C SER A 72 -5.89 -38.25 9.35
N SER A 73 -6.50 -38.67 8.24
CA SER A 73 -6.31 -38.05 6.93
C SER A 73 -6.70 -36.57 6.97
N SER A 74 -5.80 -35.70 6.57
CA SER A 74 -6.07 -34.28 6.36
C SER A 74 -7.09 -34.07 5.24
N TRP A 75 -8.00 -33.12 5.44
CA TRP A 75 -8.97 -32.71 4.42
C TRP A 75 -8.40 -31.53 3.64
N SER A 76 -8.05 -31.75 2.37
CA SER A 76 -7.72 -30.67 1.44
C SER A 76 -9.01 -29.97 0.98
N TYR A 77 -9.13 -28.68 1.28
CA TYR A 77 -10.25 -27.85 0.82
C TYR A 77 -10.09 -27.45 -0.65
N LEU A 78 -10.44 -28.39 -1.56
CA LEU A 78 -10.74 -28.08 -2.95
C LEU A 78 -12.24 -27.78 -3.08
N SER A 79 -12.58 -26.48 -3.18
CA SER A 79 -13.97 -26.01 -3.35
C SER A 79 -14.44 -26.10 -4.81
N GLU A 80 -14.46 -27.30 -5.39
CA GLU A 80 -15.18 -27.54 -6.63
C GLU A 80 -16.70 -27.57 -6.39
N GLN A 81 -17.44 -26.63 -6.98
CA GLN A 81 -18.89 -26.78 -7.19
C GLN A 81 -19.22 -26.78 -8.68
N LEU A 82 -19.70 -27.93 -9.14
CA LEU A 82 -20.19 -28.16 -10.50
C LEU A 82 -21.53 -27.47 -10.73
N LEU A 83 -21.51 -26.25 -11.25
CA LEU A 83 -22.69 -25.64 -11.88
C LEU A 83 -22.93 -26.27 -13.26
N THR A 84 -23.84 -27.23 -13.32
CA THR A 84 -24.27 -27.92 -14.54
C THR A 84 -25.23 -27.05 -15.37
N ALA A 85 -24.68 -26.00 -16.00
CA ALA A 85 -25.41 -25.19 -16.97
C ALA A 85 -25.70 -25.99 -18.24
N THR A 86 -26.95 -26.46 -18.37
CA THR A 86 -27.46 -27.09 -19.59
C THR A 86 -28.02 -26.04 -20.56
N ASP A 87 -27.79 -26.26 -21.85
CA ASP A 87 -28.50 -25.69 -22.99
C ASP A 87 -28.64 -24.16 -23.11
N LEU A 88 -27.63 -23.50 -23.71
CA LEU A 88 -27.85 -22.31 -24.55
C LEU A 88 -27.06 -22.40 -25.87
N VAL A 89 -27.78 -22.62 -26.97
CA VAL A 89 -27.25 -22.57 -28.34
C VAL A 89 -27.64 -21.22 -28.97
N PRO A 90 -26.74 -20.51 -29.68
CA PRO A 90 -27.02 -19.18 -30.22
C PRO A 90 -28.02 -19.19 -31.40
N PRO A 91 -28.73 -18.07 -31.66
CA PRO A 91 -29.82 -18.00 -32.63
C PRO A 91 -29.38 -17.76 -34.07
N ALA A 92 -30.07 -18.37 -35.05
CA ALA A 92 -29.97 -18.02 -36.46
C ALA A 92 -31.24 -18.32 -37.28
N THR A 93 -31.76 -17.29 -37.96
CA THR A 93 -32.60 -17.30 -39.19
C THR A 93 -33.99 -17.97 -39.21
N ASP A 94 -35.01 -17.13 -39.44
CA ASP A 94 -36.35 -17.44 -40.00
C ASP A 94 -36.26 -18.01 -41.44
N PRO A 95 -37.18 -18.91 -41.88
CA PRO A 95 -38.17 -18.46 -42.87
C PRO A 95 -39.55 -19.19 -42.89
N ARG A 96 -40.61 -18.45 -42.47
CA ARG A 96 -42.00 -18.36 -43.02
C ARG A 96 -43.21 -19.02 -42.30
N CYS A 97 -44.32 -18.26 -42.37
CA CYS A 97 -45.76 -18.64 -42.42
C CYS A 97 -46.46 -19.23 -41.17
N GLY A 98 -47.55 -18.58 -40.72
CA GLY A 98 -48.60 -19.24 -39.93
C GLY A 98 -49.38 -18.36 -38.93
N GLU A 99 -50.44 -17.70 -39.41
CA GLU A 99 -51.72 -17.38 -38.72
C GLU A 99 -51.79 -17.22 -37.17
N GLU A 100 -52.19 -16.01 -36.74
CA GLU A 100 -53.00 -15.75 -35.52
C GLU A 100 -54.39 -16.45 -35.62
N PRO A 101 -55.16 -16.73 -34.54
CA PRO A 101 -55.40 -15.77 -33.44
C PRO A 101 -55.74 -16.27 -31.99
N ALA A 102 -55.29 -15.48 -31.01
CA ALA A 102 -56.05 -15.07 -29.82
C ALA A 102 -56.42 -16.16 -28.74
N PRO A 103 -57.17 -15.86 -27.63
CA PRO A 103 -56.53 -15.97 -26.31
C PRO A 103 -57.36 -16.62 -25.16
N GLY A 104 -56.73 -16.83 -23.99
CA GLY A 104 -57.43 -16.86 -22.69
C GLY A 104 -56.91 -17.86 -21.66
N GLY A 105 -57.40 -17.73 -20.42
CA GLY A 105 -57.33 -18.77 -19.38
C GLY A 105 -56.30 -18.59 -18.26
N TRP A 106 -56.59 -17.71 -17.29
CA TRP A 106 -56.07 -17.91 -15.92
C TRP A 106 -56.91 -18.98 -15.22
N VAL A 107 -56.26 -19.91 -14.52
CA VAL A 107 -56.90 -20.90 -13.64
C VAL A 107 -56.06 -21.04 -12.36
N GLU A 108 -56.65 -20.73 -11.22
CA GLU A 108 -56.09 -21.06 -9.90
C GLU A 108 -56.16 -22.57 -9.64
N LEU A 109 -55.32 -23.09 -8.75
CA LEU A 109 -55.84 -23.99 -7.70
C LEU A 109 -54.94 -24.02 -6.46
N SER A 110 -55.58 -24.02 -5.30
CA SER A 110 -54.98 -23.95 -3.97
C SER A 110 -54.54 -25.31 -3.41
N SER A 111 -53.57 -25.32 -2.49
CA SER A 111 -53.70 -26.09 -1.24
C SER A 111 -52.71 -25.62 -0.15
N SER A 112 -53.06 -25.85 1.12
CA SER A 112 -52.44 -25.35 2.35
C SER A 112 -53.14 -26.00 3.58
N PRO A 113 -52.67 -25.85 4.83
CA PRO A 113 -51.27 -25.88 5.32
C PRO A 113 -51.12 -26.64 6.68
N GLY A 114 -49.92 -26.58 7.28
CA GLY A 114 -49.75 -26.47 8.74
C GLY A 114 -49.26 -27.72 9.50
N PRO A 115 -49.13 -27.64 10.85
CA PRO A 115 -49.42 -26.48 11.72
C PRO A 115 -48.23 -25.97 12.57
N SER A 116 -48.37 -24.78 13.14
CA SER A 116 -47.61 -24.29 14.30
C SER A 116 -48.55 -24.10 15.50
N LEU A 117 -48.01 -24.07 16.72
CA LEU A 117 -48.79 -23.88 17.96
C LEU A 117 -48.70 -22.44 18.48
N MET A 118 -49.85 -21.91 18.91
CA MET A 118 -49.99 -20.60 19.55
C MET A 118 -49.68 -20.66 21.05
N ASN A 119 -49.44 -19.48 21.64
CA ASN A 119 -50.29 -19.06 22.76
C ASN A 119 -50.57 -17.54 22.71
N GLN A 120 -51.72 -17.10 23.22
CA GLN A 120 -52.19 -15.71 23.23
C GLN A 120 -52.92 -15.37 24.54
N ASP A 121 -53.16 -14.07 24.76
CA ASP A 121 -54.06 -13.37 25.74
C ASP A 121 -53.28 -12.37 26.64
N ARG A 122 -53.78 -11.18 27.03
CA ARG A 122 -55.01 -10.36 26.78
C ARG A 122 -54.72 -8.89 27.19
N VAL A 123 -55.07 -7.81 26.46
CA VAL A 123 -56.39 -7.15 26.17
C VAL A 123 -56.82 -6.03 27.16
N VAL A 124 -56.87 -4.77 26.64
CA VAL A 124 -57.84 -3.66 26.93
C VAL A 124 -57.70 -2.88 28.29
N ASP A 125 -57.99 -1.57 28.46
CA ASP A 125 -58.80 -0.56 27.71
C ASP A 125 -58.23 0.91 27.72
N GLN A 126 -58.96 1.86 27.09
CA GLN A 126 -58.81 3.35 27.05
C GLN A 126 -59.86 4.05 28.00
N PRO A 127 -60.20 5.40 28.01
CA PRO A 127 -59.95 6.52 27.05
C PRO A 127 -59.75 7.99 27.58
N GLY A 128 -59.55 8.94 26.64
CA GLY A 128 -59.90 10.39 26.75
C GLY A 128 -58.72 11.39 26.91
N GLY A 129 -58.69 12.60 26.31
CA GLY A 129 -59.62 13.29 25.38
C GLY A 129 -59.01 14.59 24.76
N ASP A 130 -59.71 15.21 23.80
CA ASP A 130 -59.30 16.33 22.89
C ASP A 130 -60.12 17.63 23.21
N PRO A 131 -60.08 18.82 22.50
CA PRO A 131 -59.30 19.26 21.33
C PRO A 131 -58.73 20.72 21.34
N PHE A 132 -58.01 21.16 20.29
CA PHE A 132 -58.34 22.38 19.48
C PHE A 132 -57.49 22.54 18.17
N GLU A 133 -58.11 23.15 17.16
CA GLU A 133 -57.82 23.31 15.70
C GLU A 133 -56.45 23.97 15.32
N ARG A 134 -55.67 23.64 14.25
CA ARG A 134 -55.86 23.52 12.75
C ARG A 134 -56.07 24.88 11.99
N PRO A 135 -55.82 25.04 10.65
CA PRO A 135 -55.07 24.23 9.64
C PRO A 135 -54.25 25.00 8.51
N PHE A 136 -53.67 24.24 7.54
CA PHE A 136 -53.39 24.51 6.08
C PHE A 136 -52.05 25.08 5.48
N ALA A 137 -51.22 24.13 4.99
CA ALA A 137 -50.88 23.82 3.55
C ALA A 137 -49.94 24.67 2.62
N PRO A 138 -49.30 24.06 1.57
CA PRO A 138 -48.23 24.66 0.74
C PRO A 138 -48.44 24.63 -0.82
N LEU A 139 -47.51 25.26 -1.58
CA LEU A 139 -47.14 25.05 -3.02
C LEU A 139 -45.64 25.46 -3.19
N THR A 140 -44.71 24.99 -4.07
CA THR A 140 -44.58 24.11 -5.27
C THR A 140 -44.32 24.79 -6.64
N THR A 141 -43.06 24.68 -7.14
CA THR A 141 -42.55 24.63 -8.56
C THR A 141 -43.05 25.60 -9.65
N ALA A 142 -42.12 26.23 -10.41
CA ALA A 142 -41.87 25.97 -11.86
C ALA A 142 -40.98 27.01 -12.61
N ASP A 143 -39.99 26.51 -13.37
CA ASP A 143 -39.57 26.80 -14.76
C ASP A 143 -39.17 28.17 -15.41
N THR A 144 -38.03 28.06 -16.15
CA THR A 144 -37.66 28.62 -17.50
C THR A 144 -37.17 30.07 -17.75
N GLY A 145 -36.29 30.18 -18.79
CA GLY A 145 -35.81 31.40 -19.46
C GLY A 145 -34.44 31.92 -18.94
N ILE A 146 -33.25 31.71 -19.53
CA ILE A 146 -32.72 31.67 -20.93
C ILE A 146 -32.50 33.06 -21.57
N GLU A 147 -31.30 33.24 -22.15
CA GLU A 147 -30.75 34.38 -22.93
C GLU A 147 -30.62 35.73 -22.17
N THR A 148 -29.43 36.19 -21.77
CA THR A 148 -28.25 36.70 -22.55
C THR A 148 -28.52 37.94 -23.41
N GLN A 149 -27.82 39.06 -23.12
CA GLN A 149 -26.72 39.59 -23.97
C GLN A 149 -26.09 40.91 -23.46
N LEU A 150 -24.76 40.97 -23.55
CA LEU A 150 -23.86 42.07 -23.97
C LEU A 150 -24.13 43.54 -23.58
N SER A 151 -23.11 44.15 -22.96
CA SER A 151 -22.84 45.62 -22.95
C SER A 151 -22.33 46.13 -24.31
N PRO A 152 -22.30 47.45 -24.64
CA PRO A 152 -21.15 48.29 -24.23
C PRO A 152 -21.29 49.85 -24.15
N ALA A 153 -20.56 50.44 -23.19
CA ALA A 153 -19.67 51.63 -23.29
C ALA A 153 -20.13 53.08 -23.67
N ARG A 154 -19.34 54.05 -23.13
CA ARG A 154 -19.13 55.48 -23.51
C ARG A 154 -20.22 56.53 -23.14
N ALA A 155 -19.91 57.81 -22.82
CA ALA A 155 -18.64 58.48 -22.44
C ALA A 155 -18.82 59.96 -21.94
N LEU A 156 -17.73 60.52 -21.36
CA LEU A 156 -17.22 61.92 -21.47
C LEU A 156 -17.71 63.11 -20.59
N SER A 157 -16.71 63.97 -20.32
CA SER A 157 -16.69 65.39 -19.86
C SER A 157 -16.69 65.63 -18.34
N ARG A 158 -15.75 66.35 -17.68
CA ARG A 158 -14.84 67.52 -17.89
C ARG A 158 -15.28 68.71 -17.01
N GLY A 159 -14.46 69.10 -16.05
CA GLY A 159 -14.58 70.34 -15.24
C GLY A 159 -13.38 70.50 -14.30
N ALA A 160 -12.87 71.71 -14.02
CA ALA A 160 -11.60 71.87 -13.31
C ALA A 160 -11.34 73.25 -12.63
N ARG A 161 -10.73 73.20 -11.42
CA ARG A 161 -9.79 74.19 -10.81
C ARG A 161 -10.36 75.59 -10.41
N PRO A 162 -9.63 76.45 -9.64
CA PRO A 162 -8.61 76.24 -8.56
C PRO A 162 -8.78 77.24 -7.35
N VAL A 163 -7.67 77.66 -6.69
CA VAL A 163 -7.47 78.78 -5.71
C VAL A 163 -7.63 78.40 -4.21
N ARG A 164 -6.56 78.17 -3.43
CA ARG A 164 -5.67 79.12 -2.66
C ARG A 164 -6.43 80.03 -1.66
N ALA A 165 -6.43 79.80 -0.34
CA ALA A 165 -5.35 79.80 0.68
C ALA A 165 -4.84 81.20 1.13
N LEU A 166 -5.09 81.57 2.40
CA LEU A 166 -4.13 82.33 3.25
C LEU A 166 -4.42 82.22 4.77
N VAL A 167 -3.39 82.52 5.56
CA VAL A 167 -3.25 82.45 7.03
C VAL A 167 -3.98 83.58 7.77
N TRP A 168 -4.40 83.33 9.02
CA TRP A 168 -4.45 84.33 10.10
C TRP A 168 -3.86 83.74 11.40
N ILE A 169 -3.25 84.60 12.22
CA ILE A 169 -2.72 84.29 13.56
C ILE A 169 -3.30 85.31 14.54
N LEU A 170 -3.75 84.88 15.72
CA LEU A 170 -3.98 85.75 16.87
C LEU A 170 -3.88 84.94 18.17
N SER A 171 -3.33 85.55 19.23
CA SER A 171 -2.90 84.85 20.45
C SER A 171 -3.34 85.59 21.71
N THR A 172 -4.19 84.99 22.56
CA THR A 172 -4.43 85.48 23.94
C THR A 172 -4.95 84.41 24.91
N ILE A 173 -4.02 83.73 25.57
CA ILE A 173 -3.90 83.57 27.04
C ILE A 173 -5.21 83.38 27.88
N LEU A 174 -5.33 82.16 28.44
CA LEU A 174 -5.95 81.75 29.72
C LEU A 174 -7.44 82.07 30.02
N TRP A 175 -8.23 81.01 30.21
CA TRP A 175 -8.67 80.61 31.57
C TRP A 175 -8.84 79.08 31.66
N SER A 176 -8.96 78.53 32.87
CA SER A 176 -8.72 77.11 33.14
C SER A 176 -9.99 76.25 33.26
N CYS A 177 -10.12 75.25 32.39
CA CYS A 177 -10.82 73.98 32.65
C CYS A 177 -9.93 72.85 32.15
N ALA A 178 -9.66 71.84 32.98
CA ALA A 178 -8.93 70.64 32.56
C ALA A 178 -9.90 69.64 31.91
N PRO A 179 -9.69 69.21 30.66
CA PRO A 179 -10.36 68.02 30.15
C PRO A 179 -9.69 66.79 30.77
N GLU A 180 -10.48 65.83 31.24
CA GLU A 180 -9.95 64.54 31.68
C GLU A 180 -9.30 63.83 30.49
N THR A 181 -8.00 63.55 30.60
CA THR A 181 -7.31 62.71 29.62
C THR A 181 -7.81 61.28 29.79
N ILE A 182 -8.81 60.89 28.98
CA ILE A 182 -9.14 59.48 28.77
C ILE A 182 -7.82 58.79 28.41
N PRO A 183 -7.33 57.83 29.22
CA PRO A 183 -6.13 57.10 28.85
C PRO A 183 -6.46 56.29 27.60
N THR A 184 -5.85 56.67 26.47
CA THR A 184 -5.73 55.75 25.34
C THR A 184 -5.14 54.46 25.92
N PRO A 185 -5.80 53.29 25.79
CA PRO A 185 -5.23 52.05 26.30
C PRO A 185 -3.86 51.90 25.67
N ALA A 186 -2.84 51.68 26.50
CA ALA A 186 -1.48 51.49 26.02
C ALA A 186 -1.50 50.23 25.14
N VAL A 187 -1.49 50.45 23.82
CA VAL A 187 -1.31 49.37 22.85
C VAL A 187 0.05 48.78 23.19
N GLY A 188 0.04 47.53 23.64
CA GLY A 188 1.27 46.81 23.96
C GLY A 188 2.18 46.73 22.72
N PRO A 189 3.45 46.30 22.88
CA PRO A 189 4.23 45.91 21.72
C PRO A 189 3.39 44.94 20.87
N PRO A 190 3.30 45.13 19.54
CA PRO A 190 2.44 44.31 18.70
C PRO A 190 2.84 42.85 18.88
N GLU A 191 1.87 41.99 19.23
CA GLU A 191 2.16 40.58 19.45
C GLU A 191 2.69 39.97 18.15
N VAL A 192 3.85 39.33 18.25
CA VAL A 192 4.55 38.72 17.13
C VAL A 192 4.25 37.24 17.15
N LEU A 193 3.87 36.67 16.01
CA LEU A 193 3.81 35.21 15.86
C LEU A 193 5.22 34.64 15.99
N GLU A 194 5.40 33.80 17.01
CA GLU A 194 6.55 32.93 17.17
C GLU A 194 6.31 31.67 16.34
N VAL A 195 7.33 31.26 15.59
CA VAL A 195 7.28 30.08 14.71
C VAL A 195 8.55 29.26 14.92
N SER A 196 8.41 27.94 15.04
CA SER A 196 9.51 26.97 15.19
C SER A 196 9.22 25.68 14.43
N GLY A 197 10.22 24.80 14.30
CA GLY A 197 10.20 23.68 13.36
C GLY A 197 10.59 24.12 11.94
N VAL A 198 11.65 24.93 11.85
CA VAL A 198 12.04 25.65 10.63
C VAL A 198 13.39 25.21 10.07
N SER A 199 13.75 23.94 10.29
CA SER A 199 14.79 23.22 9.52
C SER A 199 14.66 23.38 8.00
N GLY A 200 13.44 23.67 7.52
CA GLY A 200 13.16 23.95 6.12
C GLY A 200 13.06 22.67 5.28
N VAL A 201 12.67 21.55 5.89
CA VAL A 201 12.66 20.22 5.28
C VAL A 201 11.29 19.56 5.43
N ALA A 202 10.77 19.00 4.34
CA ALA A 202 9.51 18.26 4.36
C ALA A 202 9.59 17.00 5.23
N GLY A 203 8.59 16.78 6.08
CA GLY A 203 8.47 15.61 6.96
C GLY A 203 9.33 15.61 8.23
N LEU A 204 10.18 16.62 8.46
CA LEU A 204 11.26 16.52 9.46
C LEU A 204 10.91 17.07 10.86
N GLU A 205 10.21 18.20 10.93
CA GLU A 205 9.92 18.92 12.18
C GLU A 205 8.47 19.42 12.23
N ASP A 206 7.88 19.43 13.42
CA ASP A 206 6.57 20.02 13.69
C ASP A 206 6.57 21.52 13.41
N LEU A 207 5.81 21.98 12.41
CA LEU A 207 5.56 23.40 12.18
C LEU A 207 4.67 23.95 13.30
N VAL A 208 5.31 24.57 14.28
CA VAL A 208 4.70 25.17 15.46
C VAL A 208 4.53 26.66 15.22
N CYS A 209 3.36 27.20 15.53
CA CYS A 209 3.11 28.64 15.62
C CYS A 209 2.39 28.98 16.92
N SER A 210 2.84 30.04 17.61
CA SER A 210 2.26 30.46 18.90
C SER A 210 2.31 31.97 19.15
N VAL A 211 1.45 32.41 20.06
CA VAL A 211 1.33 33.79 20.57
C VAL A 211 0.92 33.76 22.05
N SER A 212 1.22 34.82 22.79
CA SER A 212 0.97 34.91 24.24
C SER A 212 -0.50 35.01 24.66
N THR A 213 -1.41 35.34 23.74
CA THR A 213 -2.85 35.52 24.00
C THR A 213 -3.71 34.40 23.43
N SER A 214 -4.99 34.36 23.85
CA SER A 214 -6.01 33.45 23.33
C SER A 214 -6.50 33.81 21.90
N MET A 215 -5.62 34.31 21.03
CA MET A 215 -5.95 34.56 19.62
C MET A 215 -6.07 33.25 18.84
N THR A 216 -6.99 33.20 17.88
CA THR A 216 -7.05 32.09 16.92
C THR A 216 -5.91 32.21 15.90
N LEU A 217 -5.14 31.15 15.75
CA LEU A 217 -4.02 31.02 14.81
C LEU A 217 -4.36 29.98 13.72
N SER A 218 -3.78 30.14 12.54
CA SER A 218 -3.97 29.25 11.39
C SER A 218 -2.68 29.06 10.58
N TRP A 219 -2.31 27.80 10.35
CA TRP A 219 -1.32 27.41 9.33
C TRP A 219 -2.02 27.16 8.00
N SER A 220 -1.46 27.69 6.93
CA SER A 220 -1.86 27.40 5.54
C SER A 220 -0.65 26.97 4.70
N LEU A 221 -0.86 26.10 3.72
CA LEU A 221 0.11 25.76 2.67
C LEU A 221 -0.35 26.45 1.38
N GLY A 222 0.41 27.44 0.92
CA GLY A 222 -0.12 28.40 -0.06
C GLY A 222 -1.44 29.01 0.45
N ASP A 223 -2.49 28.92 -0.37
CA ASP A 223 -3.84 29.40 -0.03
C ASP A 223 -4.69 28.39 0.77
N GLN A 224 -4.26 27.12 0.94
CA GLN A 224 -5.05 26.11 1.64
C GLN A 224 -4.81 26.11 3.15
N LEU A 225 -5.88 26.29 3.94
CA LEU A 225 -5.84 26.14 5.39
C LEU A 225 -5.55 24.67 5.79
N ARG A 226 -4.55 24.47 6.65
CA ARG A 226 -4.07 23.14 7.10
C ARG A 226 -4.42 22.84 8.55
N ALA A 227 -4.10 23.75 9.47
CA ALA A 227 -4.39 23.60 10.88
C ALA A 227 -4.86 24.92 11.48
N ARG A 228 -5.75 24.86 12.48
CA ARG A 228 -6.27 26.03 13.19
C ARG A 228 -6.34 25.76 14.69
N GLY A 229 -5.83 26.68 15.50
CA GLY A 229 -5.72 26.53 16.95
C GLY A 229 -5.93 27.85 17.69
N THR A 230 -5.76 27.87 19.02
CA THR A 230 -5.93 29.09 19.85
C THR A 230 -4.74 29.23 20.78
N GLY A 231 -4.02 30.36 20.71
CA GLY A 231 -2.75 30.62 21.38
C GLY A 231 -1.56 29.82 20.83
N ARG A 232 -1.78 28.55 20.48
CA ARG A 232 -0.83 27.68 19.77
C ARG A 232 -1.57 26.88 18.70
N VAL A 233 -0.91 26.68 17.57
CA VAL A 233 -1.31 25.75 16.50
C VAL A 233 -0.06 25.00 16.03
N VAL A 234 -0.21 23.71 15.74
CA VAL A 234 0.89 22.83 15.30
C VAL A 234 0.40 22.06 14.09
N VAL A 235 1.25 21.94 13.07
CA VAL A 235 1.16 20.90 12.05
C VAL A 235 2.31 19.93 12.38
N PRO A 236 2.03 18.67 12.76
CA PRO A 236 3.08 17.73 13.13
C PRO A 236 3.94 17.37 11.92
N ALA A 237 5.22 17.07 12.15
CA ALA A 237 6.25 16.89 11.11
C ALA A 237 5.77 16.07 9.90
N ARG A 238 5.10 14.95 10.18
CA ARG A 238 4.54 13.99 9.21
C ARG A 238 3.54 14.57 8.18
N GLU A 239 2.94 15.72 8.46
CA GLU A 239 1.96 16.44 7.63
C GLU A 239 2.60 17.63 6.88
N VAL A 240 3.88 17.92 7.14
CA VAL A 240 4.63 19.05 6.57
C VAL A 240 5.25 18.65 5.22
N VAL A 241 4.50 18.77 4.12
CA VAL A 241 5.03 18.62 2.75
C VAL A 241 5.84 19.85 2.29
N GLY A 242 6.58 19.72 1.18
CA GLY A 242 7.32 20.82 0.57
C GLY A 242 6.41 21.97 0.08
N GLY A 243 6.91 23.21 0.15
CA GLY A 243 6.17 24.41 -0.27
C GLY A 243 6.30 25.58 0.71
N THR A 244 5.53 26.65 0.50
CA THR A 244 5.51 27.81 1.41
C THR A 244 4.35 27.72 2.38
N TRP A 245 4.67 27.38 3.62
CA TRP A 245 3.76 27.39 4.75
C TRP A 245 3.65 28.79 5.34
N THR A 246 2.45 29.21 5.74
CA THR A 246 2.22 30.53 6.33
C THR A 246 1.35 30.41 7.57
N CYS A 247 1.89 30.81 8.73
CA CYS A 247 1.09 31.04 9.93
C CYS A 247 0.48 32.45 9.89
N SER A 248 -0.79 32.53 10.28
CA SER A 248 -1.61 33.73 10.34
C SER A 248 -2.38 33.80 11.66
N ALA A 249 -2.80 35.00 12.07
CA ALA A 249 -3.72 35.21 13.18
C ALA A 249 -5.05 35.78 12.69
N ALA A 250 -6.11 35.63 13.48
CA ALA A 250 -7.42 36.23 13.20
C ALA A 250 -7.48 37.77 13.41
N ASP A 251 -6.39 38.41 13.87
CA ASP A 251 -6.27 39.86 13.98
C ASP A 251 -5.34 40.39 12.87
N GLU A 252 -5.89 41.14 11.91
CA GLU A 252 -5.18 41.69 10.75
C GLU A 252 -3.98 42.59 11.10
N ARG A 253 -3.88 43.04 12.37
CA ARG A 253 -2.74 43.84 12.86
C ARG A 253 -1.50 43.00 13.13
N VAL A 254 -1.67 41.69 13.32
CA VAL A 254 -0.58 40.72 13.51
C VAL A 254 -0.09 40.25 12.14
N GLN A 255 1.19 40.51 11.84
CA GLN A 255 1.75 40.12 10.54
C GLN A 255 1.95 38.59 10.45
N PRO A 256 1.58 37.95 9.33
CA PRO A 256 1.79 36.53 9.12
C PRO A 256 3.28 36.17 9.04
N ARG A 257 3.59 34.90 9.28
CA ARG A 257 4.94 34.32 9.23
C ARG A 257 4.98 33.18 8.25
N SER A 258 5.74 33.34 7.16
CA SER A 258 5.94 32.29 6.16
C SER A 258 7.27 31.56 6.36
N VAL A 259 7.25 30.26 6.10
CA VAL A 259 8.38 29.33 6.12
C VAL A 259 8.34 28.58 4.79
N THR A 260 9.42 28.63 4.01
CA THR A 260 9.55 27.76 2.85
C THR A 260 10.23 26.47 3.30
N VAL A 261 9.52 25.37 3.08
CA VAL A 261 9.94 24.00 3.34
C VAL A 261 10.39 23.41 2.01
N ALA A 262 11.65 23.01 1.91
CA ALA A 262 12.19 22.34 0.74
C ALA A 262 11.82 20.83 0.76
N PRO A 263 11.56 20.21 -0.40
CA PRO A 263 11.71 18.77 -0.54
C PRO A 263 13.19 18.38 -0.36
N GLN A 264 13.44 17.13 0.00
CA GLN A 264 14.81 16.62 0.11
C GLN A 264 15.40 16.28 -1.26
N GLY A 265 14.59 15.72 -2.16
CA GLY A 265 15.08 15.22 -3.44
C GLY A 265 16.01 14.01 -3.28
N GLY A 266 16.78 13.71 -4.33
CA GLY A 266 17.49 12.44 -4.45
C GLY A 266 16.57 11.32 -4.96
N ASN A 267 17.04 10.08 -4.93
CA ASN A 267 16.28 8.94 -5.43
C ASN A 267 15.53 8.23 -4.30
N VAL A 268 14.50 7.46 -4.65
CA VAL A 268 13.75 6.65 -3.69
C VAL A 268 13.61 5.22 -4.20
N LEU A 269 14.23 4.28 -3.48
CA LEU A 269 14.12 2.84 -3.72
C LEU A 269 13.23 2.23 -2.66
N VAL A 270 12.17 1.53 -3.07
CA VAL A 270 11.42 0.62 -2.19
C VAL A 270 11.78 -0.81 -2.58
N ILE A 271 12.40 -1.55 -1.67
CA ILE A 271 12.69 -2.98 -1.84
C ILE A 271 11.59 -3.75 -1.11
N LEU A 272 10.66 -4.34 -1.86
CA LEU A 272 9.57 -5.14 -1.33
C LEU A 272 9.90 -6.63 -1.46
N MET A 273 10.02 -7.30 -0.32
CA MET A 273 10.28 -8.73 -0.18
C MET A 273 8.94 -9.49 -0.12
N ASP A 274 8.84 -10.63 -0.81
CA ASP A 274 7.67 -11.51 -0.81
C ASP A 274 7.81 -12.53 0.33
N ASP A 275 6.79 -12.73 1.16
CA ASP A 275 6.73 -13.86 2.10
C ASP A 275 7.85 -13.96 3.17
N VAL A 276 8.56 -12.86 3.47
CA VAL A 276 9.64 -12.82 4.48
C VAL A 276 9.12 -12.28 5.83
N GLY A 277 8.99 -13.15 6.83
CA GLY A 277 8.61 -12.78 8.19
C GLY A 277 9.75 -12.21 9.04
N ILE A 278 9.39 -11.68 10.21
CA ILE A 278 10.33 -11.24 11.25
C ILE A 278 11.13 -12.40 11.86
N ASP A 279 10.67 -13.64 11.67
CA ASP A 279 11.37 -14.89 11.97
C ASP A 279 12.55 -15.18 11.03
N ASN A 280 12.56 -14.65 9.80
CA ASN A 280 13.61 -14.98 8.81
C ASN A 280 14.69 -13.90 8.67
N VAL A 281 14.65 -12.83 9.47
CA VAL A 281 15.64 -11.74 9.47
C VAL A 281 16.24 -11.58 10.86
N GLY A 282 17.52 -11.94 11.01
CA GLY A 282 18.19 -12.09 12.31
C GLY A 282 18.13 -10.87 13.24
N LEU A 283 18.08 -9.67 12.67
CA LEU A 283 17.96 -8.39 13.38
C LEU A 283 16.73 -8.29 14.31
N TYR A 284 15.66 -9.03 14.01
CA TYR A 284 14.41 -9.02 14.79
C TYR A 284 14.44 -10.02 15.96
N GLY A 285 15.36 -10.99 15.94
CA GLY A 285 15.58 -11.95 17.03
C GLY A 285 14.38 -12.87 17.31
N VAL A 286 13.58 -13.18 16.30
CA VAL A 286 12.36 -13.99 16.45
C VAL A 286 12.59 -15.47 16.13
N GLY A 287 13.12 -15.79 14.96
CA GLY A 287 13.38 -17.17 14.54
C GLY A 287 14.54 -17.82 15.30
N SER A 288 14.55 -19.16 15.39
CA SER A 288 15.60 -19.91 16.09
C SER A 288 16.91 -20.03 15.33
N ASP A 289 16.87 -20.09 13.99
CA ASP A 289 18.06 -20.20 13.12
C ASP A 289 17.80 -19.48 11.77
N PRO A 290 17.64 -18.12 11.78
CA PRO A 290 17.25 -17.36 10.59
C PRO A 290 18.34 -17.36 9.50
N PRO A 291 17.95 -17.36 8.20
CA PRO A 291 18.90 -17.31 7.10
C PRO A 291 19.79 -16.06 7.13
N PRO A 292 21.07 -16.18 6.69
CA PRO A 292 22.02 -15.08 6.73
C PRO A 292 21.60 -13.95 5.77
N THR A 293 21.35 -12.77 6.33
CA THR A 293 20.92 -11.56 5.60
C THR A 293 21.88 -10.36 5.80
N PRO A 294 23.19 -10.53 5.51
CA PRO A 294 24.23 -9.54 5.82
C PRO A 294 24.08 -8.19 5.08
N ASN A 295 23.33 -8.12 3.97
CA ASN A 295 23.09 -6.86 3.27
C ASN A 295 21.89 -6.10 3.84
N LEU A 296 20.86 -6.80 4.36
CA LEU A 296 19.86 -6.20 5.25
C LEU A 296 20.49 -5.73 6.57
N ASP A 297 21.40 -6.51 7.17
CA ASP A 297 22.20 -6.08 8.34
C ASP A 297 22.97 -4.79 8.03
N GLY A 298 23.70 -4.75 6.92
CA GLY A 298 24.44 -3.57 6.44
C GLY A 298 23.55 -2.40 5.97
N LEU A 299 22.25 -2.60 5.74
CA LEU A 299 21.28 -1.51 5.58
C LEU A 299 20.82 -0.98 6.95
N ALA A 300 20.59 -1.86 7.92
CA ALA A 300 20.21 -1.46 9.29
C ALA A 300 21.33 -0.69 10.00
N GLU A 301 22.60 -1.13 9.87
CA GLU A 301 23.77 -0.39 10.39
C GLU A 301 23.88 1.04 9.84
N ARG A 302 23.36 1.29 8.62
CA ARG A 302 23.34 2.60 7.96
C ARG A 302 21.98 3.31 8.07
N GLY A 303 21.01 2.70 8.74
CA GLY A 303 19.61 3.10 8.71
C GLY A 303 18.93 3.18 10.07
N VAL A 304 17.60 3.11 10.04
CA VAL A 304 16.72 2.90 11.18
C VAL A 304 15.93 1.61 10.95
N LEU A 305 16.01 0.68 11.90
CA LEU A 305 15.16 -0.52 11.94
C LEU A 305 13.88 -0.21 12.73
N PHE A 306 12.72 -0.64 12.24
CA PHE A 306 11.43 -0.43 12.90
C PHE A 306 10.91 -1.73 13.51
N ARG A 307 10.89 -1.84 14.85
CA ARG A 307 10.43 -3.08 15.50
C ARG A 307 8.95 -3.36 15.26
N ASN A 308 8.14 -2.32 15.10
CA ASN A 308 6.67 -2.39 15.10
C ASN A 308 6.07 -1.95 13.77
N ALA A 309 6.65 -2.44 12.67
CA ALA A 309 6.09 -2.29 11.33
C ALA A 309 5.05 -3.38 11.03
N TRP A 310 3.89 -2.97 10.52
CA TRP A 310 2.85 -3.88 10.04
C TRP A 310 2.56 -3.70 8.54
N ALA A 311 2.28 -4.81 7.88
CA ALA A 311 1.66 -4.92 6.58
C ALA A 311 0.29 -5.61 6.73
N LEU A 312 -0.35 -5.90 5.60
CA LEU A 312 -1.56 -6.73 5.55
C LEU A 312 -1.13 -8.22 5.48
N PRO A 313 -2.01 -9.17 5.84
CA PRO A 313 -1.63 -10.59 5.99
C PRO A 313 -1.31 -11.30 4.67
N GLU A 314 -1.52 -10.64 3.52
CA GLU A 314 -1.42 -11.21 2.18
C GLU A 314 -0.87 -10.17 1.18
N CYS A 315 -0.14 -10.65 0.18
CA CYS A 315 0.62 -9.83 -0.76
C CYS A 315 -0.22 -8.82 -1.59
N SER A 316 -1.38 -9.20 -2.15
CA SER A 316 -2.23 -8.24 -2.89
C SER A 316 -2.77 -7.08 -2.03
N PRO A 317 -3.42 -7.31 -0.87
CA PRO A 317 -3.86 -6.20 -0.02
C PRO A 317 -2.69 -5.33 0.46
N THR A 318 -1.50 -5.90 0.72
CA THR A 318 -0.31 -5.08 1.02
C THR A 318 0.14 -4.24 -0.16
N ARG A 319 0.29 -4.80 -1.36
CA ARG A 319 0.78 -4.07 -2.54
C ARG A 319 -0.16 -2.92 -2.91
N ALA A 320 -1.48 -3.13 -2.78
CA ALA A 320 -2.48 -2.09 -2.91
C ALA A 320 -2.30 -1.00 -1.83
N SER A 321 -2.14 -1.39 -0.57
CA SER A 321 -2.01 -0.47 0.57
C SER A 321 -0.70 0.33 0.56
N LEU A 322 0.40 -0.25 0.07
CA LEU A 322 1.69 0.38 -0.14
C LEU A 322 1.58 1.50 -1.17
N LEU A 323 1.05 1.17 -2.35
CA LEU A 323 0.98 2.07 -3.48
C LEU A 323 -0.06 3.17 -3.30
N THR A 324 -1.13 2.94 -2.54
CA THR A 324 -2.20 3.93 -2.31
C THR A 324 -2.07 4.65 -0.96
N GLY A 325 -1.33 4.13 0.02
CA GLY A 325 -1.35 4.66 1.37
C GLY A 325 -2.72 4.54 2.06
N ARG A 326 -3.52 3.53 1.68
CA ARG A 326 -4.92 3.32 2.13
C ARG A 326 -5.15 1.89 2.56
N TYR A 327 -6.00 1.66 3.56
CA TYR A 327 -6.34 0.31 4.03
C TYR A 327 -7.22 -0.47 3.02
N PRO A 328 -7.20 -1.82 3.07
CA PRO A 328 -8.00 -2.71 2.22
C PRO A 328 -9.45 -2.32 2.01
N ARG A 329 -10.13 -1.83 3.05
CA ARG A 329 -11.54 -1.42 2.94
C ARG A 329 -11.79 -0.31 1.91
N ARG A 330 -10.82 0.58 1.68
CA ARG A 330 -10.93 1.69 0.72
C ARG A 330 -10.64 1.22 -0.72
N THR A 331 -9.60 0.41 -0.90
CA THR A 331 -9.16 -0.10 -2.21
C THR A 331 -10.02 -1.26 -2.73
N GLY A 332 -10.79 -1.91 -1.84
CA GLY A 332 -11.58 -3.10 -2.15
C GLY A 332 -10.76 -4.40 -2.22
N ILE A 333 -9.44 -4.35 -2.02
CA ILE A 333 -8.57 -5.53 -2.05
C ILE A 333 -8.28 -5.94 -0.62
N GLY A 334 -8.98 -6.97 -0.13
CA GLY A 334 -8.88 -7.53 1.22
C GLY A 334 -8.31 -8.95 1.30
N SER A 335 -7.98 -9.57 0.16
CA SER A 335 -7.30 -10.85 0.06
C SER A 335 -6.60 -10.97 -1.31
N VAL A 336 -5.73 -11.95 -1.49
CA VAL A 336 -5.06 -12.29 -2.77
C VAL A 336 -6.00 -12.17 -3.98
N LEU A 337 -5.57 -11.47 -5.04
CA LEU A 337 -6.33 -11.40 -6.29
C LEU A 337 -6.35 -12.77 -6.98
N GLN A 338 -7.49 -13.46 -6.94
CA GLN A 338 -7.58 -14.82 -7.43
C GLN A 338 -7.42 -14.93 -8.95
N MET A 339 -6.79 -16.04 -9.38
CA MET A 339 -6.49 -16.35 -10.78
C MET A 339 -7.70 -16.32 -11.75
N ARG A 340 -8.93 -16.45 -11.23
CA ARG A 340 -10.18 -16.38 -12.01
C ARG A 340 -11.09 -15.21 -11.63
N GLY A 341 -10.58 -14.25 -10.85
CA GLY A 341 -11.29 -13.05 -10.42
C GLY A 341 -11.38 -11.98 -11.51
N PHE A 342 -12.30 -11.03 -11.32
CA PHE A 342 -12.47 -9.84 -12.17
C PHE A 342 -12.08 -8.53 -11.45
N VAL A 343 -11.56 -8.62 -10.22
CA VAL A 343 -11.14 -7.47 -9.42
C VAL A 343 -9.66 -7.15 -9.69
N ALA A 344 -9.35 -5.87 -9.71
CA ALA A 344 -8.02 -5.28 -9.88
C ALA A 344 -7.85 -4.16 -8.84
N LEU A 345 -6.68 -3.51 -8.81
CA LEU A 345 -6.62 -2.14 -8.29
C LEU A 345 -7.47 -1.24 -9.22
N ALA A 346 -8.31 -0.39 -8.63
CA ALA A 346 -9.24 0.44 -9.38
C ALA A 346 -8.56 1.68 -9.98
N ASP A 347 -8.96 2.08 -11.20
CA ASP A 347 -8.46 3.29 -11.90
C ASP A 347 -8.79 4.62 -11.18
N ALA A 348 -9.48 4.56 -10.05
CA ALA A 348 -9.86 5.71 -9.21
C ALA A 348 -9.05 5.80 -7.90
N GLU A 349 -8.21 4.80 -7.61
CA GLU A 349 -7.12 4.97 -6.67
C GLU A 349 -5.98 5.74 -7.34
N VAL A 350 -5.27 6.58 -6.57
CA VAL A 350 -4.12 7.36 -7.06
C VAL A 350 -2.87 6.90 -6.32
N THR A 351 -1.91 6.37 -7.07
CA THR A 351 -0.76 5.64 -6.54
C THR A 351 0.51 6.49 -6.39
N ILE A 352 1.56 5.94 -5.75
CA ILE A 352 2.85 6.62 -5.58
C ILE A 352 3.37 7.25 -6.89
N PRO A 353 3.42 6.56 -8.05
CA PRO A 353 3.87 7.16 -9.31
C PRO A 353 3.04 8.37 -9.76
N GLU A 354 1.72 8.32 -9.58
CA GLU A 354 0.81 9.39 -9.99
C GLU A 354 0.90 10.61 -9.06
N VAL A 355 1.07 10.37 -7.75
CA VAL A 355 1.44 11.42 -6.79
C VAL A 355 2.78 12.05 -7.20
N LEU A 356 3.79 11.24 -7.54
CA LEU A 356 5.10 11.71 -7.96
C LEU A 356 5.09 12.51 -9.26
N ALA A 357 4.16 12.24 -10.18
CA ALA A 357 3.95 13.06 -11.38
C ALA A 357 3.49 14.50 -11.05
N THR A 358 3.04 14.78 -9.82
CA THR A 358 2.78 16.15 -9.32
C THR A 358 4.02 16.85 -8.73
N SER A 359 5.13 16.12 -8.54
CA SER A 359 6.34 16.66 -7.91
C SER A 359 6.98 17.79 -8.72
N PRO A 360 7.33 18.93 -8.10
CA PRO A 360 8.08 19.99 -8.76
C PRO A 360 9.54 19.60 -9.07
N LEU A 361 10.00 18.44 -8.60
CA LEU A 361 11.33 17.89 -8.88
C LEU A 361 11.37 16.99 -10.13
N GLY A 362 10.20 16.64 -10.71
CA GLY A 362 10.12 15.86 -11.95
C GLY A 362 10.55 14.41 -11.78
N TYR A 363 10.08 13.74 -10.73
CA TYR A 363 10.35 12.33 -10.48
C TYR A 363 9.84 11.44 -11.63
N ARG A 364 10.67 10.48 -12.02
CA ARG A 364 10.30 9.40 -12.94
C ARG A 364 10.10 8.08 -12.19
N SER A 365 9.26 7.19 -12.69
CA SER A 365 8.76 6.01 -11.95
C SER A 365 8.99 4.69 -12.69
N ALA A 366 9.44 3.64 -11.98
CA ALA A 366 9.46 2.28 -12.53
C ALA A 366 9.18 1.17 -11.50
N LEU A 367 8.68 0.02 -12.00
CA LEU A 367 8.44 -1.21 -11.24
C LEU A 367 9.29 -2.36 -11.80
N ALA A 368 10.25 -2.83 -11.01
CA ALA A 368 10.95 -4.09 -11.22
C ALA A 368 10.22 -5.22 -10.45
N GLY A 369 10.00 -6.37 -11.09
CA GLY A 369 9.46 -7.58 -10.42
C GLY A 369 7.93 -7.66 -10.35
N LYS A 370 7.38 -8.13 -9.22
CA LYS A 370 6.00 -8.62 -9.10
C LYS A 370 4.95 -7.54 -8.83
N TRP A 371 3.99 -7.40 -9.74
CA TRP A 371 2.85 -6.50 -9.63
C TRP A 371 1.73 -7.04 -8.73
N HIS A 372 1.06 -8.12 -9.14
CA HIS A 372 -0.01 -8.83 -8.40
C HIS A 372 -1.24 -7.97 -8.02
N LEU A 373 -1.53 -6.92 -8.80
CA LEU A 373 -2.70 -6.04 -8.66
C LEU A 373 -3.64 -6.07 -9.89
N ALA A 374 -3.47 -7.08 -10.75
CA ALA A 374 -4.24 -7.28 -11.98
C ALA A 374 -4.90 -8.68 -12.03
N PRO A 375 -6.14 -8.81 -12.54
CA PRO A 375 -6.74 -10.10 -12.83
C PRO A 375 -6.03 -10.78 -14.02
N LEU A 376 -5.63 -12.04 -13.85
CA LEU A 376 -4.80 -12.81 -14.80
C LEU A 376 -5.37 -12.98 -16.21
N LEU A 377 -6.69 -12.78 -16.38
CA LEU A 377 -7.36 -12.81 -17.68
C LEU A 377 -7.16 -11.50 -18.46
N TRP A 378 -6.99 -10.36 -17.79
CA TRP A 378 -6.89 -9.02 -18.40
C TRP A 378 -5.69 -8.19 -17.89
N PRO A 379 -4.46 -8.74 -17.74
CA PRO A 379 -3.32 -8.01 -17.19
C PRO A 379 -2.97 -6.74 -17.98
N TRP A 380 -3.23 -6.75 -19.30
CA TRP A 380 -3.04 -5.59 -20.18
C TRP A 380 -3.83 -4.34 -19.77
N ARG A 381 -5.01 -4.50 -19.16
CA ARG A 381 -5.88 -3.38 -18.78
C ARG A 381 -5.62 -2.88 -17.35
N PHE A 382 -4.91 -3.65 -16.55
CA PHE A 382 -4.54 -3.30 -15.18
C PHE A 382 -3.01 -3.37 -15.02
N HIS A 383 -2.33 -2.91 -16.06
CA HIS A 383 -0.88 -2.84 -16.15
C HIS A 383 -0.33 -1.76 -15.21
N PRO A 384 0.89 -1.87 -14.66
CA PRO A 384 1.51 -0.80 -13.85
C PRO A 384 1.50 0.58 -14.52
N ALA A 385 1.56 0.64 -15.87
CA ALA A 385 1.47 1.89 -16.62
C ALA A 385 0.09 2.58 -16.57
N GLU A 386 -0.99 1.82 -16.33
CA GLU A 386 -2.34 2.36 -16.06
C GLU A 386 -2.45 2.88 -14.60
N GLN A 387 -1.37 2.76 -13.81
CA GLN A 387 -1.20 3.25 -12.44
C GLN A 387 0.10 4.08 -12.35
N GLY A 388 0.36 4.89 -13.39
CA GLY A 388 1.39 5.92 -13.44
C GLY A 388 2.87 5.48 -13.45
N PHE A 389 3.18 4.18 -13.42
CA PHE A 389 4.57 3.73 -13.64
C PHE A 389 4.96 4.00 -15.10
N GLU A 390 5.98 4.84 -15.33
CA GLU A 390 6.45 5.07 -16.70
C GLU A 390 6.95 3.79 -17.35
N ARG A 391 7.59 2.90 -16.56
CA ARG A 391 8.23 1.67 -17.02
C ARG A 391 7.96 0.48 -16.09
N HIS A 392 7.85 -0.70 -16.66
CA HIS A 392 7.74 -1.96 -15.92
C HIS A 392 8.50 -3.10 -16.60
N MET A 393 9.31 -3.81 -15.81
CA MET A 393 9.95 -5.07 -16.18
C MET A 393 9.75 -6.06 -15.03
N GLY A 394 9.04 -7.18 -15.26
CA GLY A 394 8.82 -8.16 -14.20
C GLY A 394 7.59 -9.05 -14.40
N SER A 395 6.98 -9.49 -13.31
CA SER A 395 5.89 -10.48 -13.33
C SER A 395 4.54 -9.84 -12.96
N MET A 396 3.50 -10.11 -13.74
CA MET A 396 2.16 -9.52 -13.50
C MET A 396 1.46 -10.08 -12.25
N ASP A 397 1.91 -11.25 -11.79
CA ASP A 397 1.44 -12.05 -10.66
C ASP A 397 2.62 -12.97 -10.25
N ASN A 398 2.46 -13.84 -9.26
CA ASN A 398 3.47 -14.83 -8.91
C ASN A 398 3.78 -15.79 -10.06
N LEU A 399 5.06 -16.23 -10.14
CA LEU A 399 5.71 -16.84 -11.32
C LEU A 399 5.00 -18.05 -11.97
N GLN A 400 4.10 -18.73 -11.25
CA GLN A 400 3.36 -19.90 -11.76
C GLN A 400 1.88 -19.63 -12.11
N ALA A 401 1.29 -18.54 -11.64
CA ALA A 401 -0.16 -18.43 -11.46
C ALA A 401 -0.93 -18.44 -12.80
N ARG A 402 -0.52 -17.61 -13.76
CA ARG A 402 -1.26 -17.41 -15.03
C ARG A 402 -1.38 -18.68 -15.87
N LEU A 403 -0.38 -19.54 -15.82
CA LEU A 403 -0.24 -20.68 -16.73
C LEU A 403 -0.95 -21.93 -16.19
N ARG A 404 -1.09 -22.05 -14.86
CA ARG A 404 -1.96 -23.04 -14.20
C ARG A 404 -3.46 -22.89 -14.55
N LEU A 405 -3.87 -21.79 -15.21
CA LEU A 405 -5.21 -21.63 -15.77
C LEU A 405 -5.43 -22.38 -17.10
N TRP A 406 -4.37 -22.57 -17.89
CA TRP A 406 -4.44 -22.99 -19.30
C TRP A 406 -3.68 -24.29 -19.57
N SER A 407 -2.97 -24.82 -18.57
CA SER A 407 -2.11 -26.01 -18.68
C SER A 407 -2.25 -26.89 -17.44
N ASP A 408 -2.60 -28.15 -17.65
CA ASP A 408 -2.42 -29.26 -16.71
C ASP A 408 -0.98 -29.82 -16.75
N ALA A 409 -0.24 -29.52 -17.82
CA ALA A 409 1.10 -30.06 -18.05
C ALA A 409 2.14 -29.57 -17.03
N THR A 410 2.97 -30.52 -16.59
CA THR A 410 4.07 -30.35 -15.64
C THR A 410 5.30 -29.68 -16.27
N PHE A 411 5.12 -28.46 -16.79
CA PHE A 411 6.25 -27.58 -17.09
C PHE A 411 6.91 -27.11 -15.77
N PRO A 412 8.24 -26.93 -15.73
CA PRO A 412 8.96 -26.46 -14.55
C PRO A 412 8.80 -24.95 -14.37
N LEU A 413 7.55 -24.50 -14.20
CA LEU A 413 7.20 -23.10 -14.00
C LEU A 413 7.76 -22.60 -12.66
N GLY A 414 8.44 -21.46 -12.66
CA GLY A 414 9.10 -20.93 -11.47
C GLY A 414 10.27 -20.02 -11.81
N TYR A 415 11.25 -19.93 -10.93
CA TYR A 415 12.33 -18.94 -11.00
C TYR A 415 13.23 -19.11 -12.24
N TYR A 416 13.26 -20.29 -12.86
CA TYR A 416 14.01 -20.58 -14.09
C TYR A 416 13.15 -20.74 -15.35
N PHE A 417 11.83 -20.56 -15.25
CA PHE A 417 10.94 -20.52 -16.42
C PHE A 417 9.63 -19.79 -16.08
N TRP A 418 9.58 -18.50 -16.41
CA TRP A 418 8.47 -17.61 -16.06
C TRP A 418 8.13 -16.62 -17.18
N GLU A 419 6.91 -16.09 -17.14
CA GLU A 419 6.43 -15.07 -18.08
C GLU A 419 6.81 -13.69 -17.55
N LYS A 420 7.76 -13.03 -18.22
CA LYS A 420 8.16 -11.64 -17.96
C LYS A 420 7.33 -10.69 -18.83
N ASN A 421 6.98 -9.56 -18.26
CA ASN A 421 6.34 -8.44 -18.93
C ASN A 421 7.29 -7.25 -18.94
N THR A 422 7.62 -6.78 -20.14
CA THR A 422 8.38 -5.54 -20.39
C THR A 422 7.43 -4.56 -21.09
N ASP A 423 6.91 -3.60 -20.34
CA ASP A 423 6.07 -2.50 -20.84
C ASP A 423 4.87 -2.91 -21.73
N GLY A 424 4.25 -4.06 -21.45
CA GLY A 424 3.14 -4.62 -22.24
C GLY A 424 3.58 -5.59 -23.35
N VAL A 425 4.85 -6.02 -23.35
CA VAL A 425 5.37 -7.10 -24.19
C VAL A 425 5.74 -8.28 -23.31
N LEU A 426 5.20 -9.47 -23.61
CA LEU A 426 5.49 -10.69 -22.84
C LEU A 426 6.61 -11.51 -23.46
N SER A 427 7.57 -11.93 -22.63
CA SER A 427 8.66 -12.84 -22.94
C SER A 427 8.68 -14.02 -21.96
N TRP A 428 9.52 -15.02 -22.27
CA TRP A 428 9.76 -16.17 -21.41
C TRP A 428 11.21 -16.15 -20.97
N GLU A 429 11.47 -15.96 -19.69
CA GLU A 429 12.84 -15.90 -19.17
C GLU A 429 13.28 -17.20 -18.54
N THR A 430 14.56 -17.50 -18.73
CA THR A 430 15.26 -18.66 -18.13
C THR A 430 16.37 -18.25 -17.15
N THR A 431 16.62 -16.95 -17.00
CA THR A 431 17.43 -16.39 -15.90
C THR A 431 16.69 -16.60 -14.58
N TYR A 432 17.44 -16.87 -13.50
CA TYR A 432 16.88 -16.95 -12.15
C TYR A 432 16.16 -15.63 -11.81
N ALA A 433 14.86 -15.70 -11.49
CA ALA A 433 13.99 -14.52 -11.42
C ALA A 433 14.50 -13.43 -10.46
N THR A 434 15.14 -13.78 -9.36
CA THR A 434 15.72 -12.82 -8.39
C THR A 434 16.91 -12.05 -8.99
N THR A 435 17.74 -12.70 -9.80
CA THR A 435 18.85 -12.06 -10.53
C THR A 435 18.32 -11.14 -11.63
N GLU A 436 17.41 -11.65 -12.46
CA GLU A 436 16.79 -10.88 -13.57
C GLU A 436 16.04 -9.65 -13.05
N THR A 437 15.30 -9.77 -11.93
CA THR A 437 14.59 -8.65 -11.29
C THR A 437 15.56 -7.57 -10.76
N THR A 438 16.79 -7.97 -10.39
CA THR A 438 17.85 -7.05 -9.94
C THR A 438 18.53 -6.36 -11.11
N ASP A 439 18.77 -7.09 -12.21
CA ASP A 439 19.28 -6.53 -13.46
C ASP A 439 18.27 -5.55 -14.09
N ASP A 440 16.98 -5.87 -14.04
CA ASP A 440 15.88 -4.97 -14.41
C ASP A 440 15.90 -3.68 -13.58
N ALA A 441 16.07 -3.79 -12.25
CA ALA A 441 16.14 -2.62 -11.39
C ALA A 441 17.34 -1.71 -11.73
N LEU A 442 18.52 -2.28 -11.97
CA LEU A 442 19.72 -1.53 -12.39
C LEU A 442 19.54 -0.87 -13.77
N ALA A 443 18.94 -1.59 -14.72
CA ALA A 443 18.63 -1.06 -16.05
C ALA A 443 17.62 0.10 -15.98
N LEU A 444 16.56 -0.05 -15.19
CA LEU A 444 15.52 0.96 -14.99
C LEU A 444 16.08 2.20 -14.28
N MET A 445 16.84 2.06 -13.19
CA MET A 445 17.51 3.20 -12.53
C MET A 445 18.42 3.98 -13.50
N THR A 446 19.08 3.27 -14.41
CA THR A 446 19.95 3.88 -15.44
C THR A 446 19.15 4.59 -16.54
N GLU A 447 18.03 4.02 -17.00
CA GLU A 447 17.21 4.57 -18.09
C GLU A 447 16.25 5.68 -17.64
N LEU A 448 15.77 5.64 -16.38
CA LEU A 448 15.00 6.74 -15.81
C LEU A 448 15.86 8.01 -15.73
N GLY A 449 17.10 7.91 -15.25
CA GLY A 449 17.84 9.08 -14.79
C GLY A 449 17.17 9.72 -13.57
N GLU A 450 17.75 10.80 -13.05
CA GLU A 450 17.41 11.29 -11.72
C GLU A 450 16.63 12.61 -11.70
N PRO A 451 15.73 12.82 -10.71
CA PRO A 451 15.41 11.90 -9.62
C PRO A 451 14.45 10.78 -10.04
N TRP A 452 14.65 9.57 -9.52
CA TRP A 452 13.78 8.43 -9.76
C TRP A 452 13.12 7.86 -8.49
N PHE A 453 11.97 7.23 -8.70
CA PHE A 453 11.34 6.28 -7.79
C PHE A 453 11.32 4.89 -8.45
N VAL A 454 11.91 3.90 -7.78
CA VAL A 454 11.87 2.50 -8.21
C VAL A 454 11.26 1.65 -7.10
N LEU A 455 10.18 0.96 -7.44
CA LEU A 455 9.69 -0.16 -6.65
C LEU A 455 10.36 -1.43 -7.18
N LEU A 456 11.24 -2.01 -6.37
CA LEU A 456 11.88 -3.31 -6.58
C LEU A 456 11.08 -4.33 -5.77
N ALA A 457 10.12 -4.97 -6.42
CA ALA A 457 9.23 -5.94 -5.78
C ALA A 457 9.64 -7.36 -6.15
N TYR A 458 10.51 -7.98 -5.34
CA TYR A 458 10.94 -9.35 -5.58
C TYR A 458 9.76 -10.33 -5.58
N ASN A 459 9.90 -11.41 -6.35
CA ASN A 459 9.12 -12.65 -6.14
C ASN A 459 9.71 -13.48 -4.98
N ALA A 460 11.01 -13.33 -4.69
CA ALA A 460 11.66 -13.98 -3.56
C ALA A 460 11.11 -13.45 -2.22
N ALA A 461 10.84 -14.29 -1.23
CA ALA A 461 11.05 -15.75 -1.15
C ALA A 461 9.74 -16.57 -1.34
N HIS A 462 8.76 -16.05 -2.09
CA HIS A 462 7.48 -16.75 -2.32
C HIS A 462 7.67 -18.01 -3.18
N SER A 463 6.93 -19.07 -2.81
CA SER A 463 6.85 -20.35 -3.54
C SER A 463 6.62 -20.18 -5.06
N PRO A 464 7.19 -21.04 -5.93
CA PRO A 464 7.97 -22.26 -5.63
C PRO A 464 9.37 -21.96 -5.10
N TRP A 465 9.87 -22.77 -4.17
CA TRP A 465 11.23 -22.63 -3.65
C TRP A 465 12.23 -23.35 -4.56
N ASP A 466 12.38 -22.82 -5.78
CA ASP A 466 13.38 -23.31 -6.74
C ASP A 466 14.79 -22.99 -6.25
N VAL A 467 15.66 -24.00 -6.20
CA VAL A 467 17.03 -23.91 -5.69
C VAL A 467 17.80 -22.77 -6.40
N PRO A 468 18.30 -21.75 -5.67
CA PRO A 468 19.06 -20.65 -6.27
C PRO A 468 20.35 -21.10 -6.97
N PRO A 469 20.90 -20.29 -7.89
CA PRO A 469 22.19 -20.54 -8.50
C PRO A 469 23.28 -20.75 -7.44
N PRO A 470 24.20 -21.73 -7.58
CA PRO A 470 25.22 -22.05 -6.55
C PRO A 470 26.15 -20.90 -6.16
N GLN A 471 26.18 -19.81 -6.93
CA GLN A 471 26.93 -18.59 -6.66
C GLN A 471 26.22 -17.65 -5.65
N LEU A 472 24.91 -17.83 -5.44
CA LEU A 472 24.09 -17.10 -4.46
C LEU A 472 23.86 -17.92 -3.17
N LEU A 473 24.51 -19.09 -3.04
CA LEU A 473 24.42 -19.97 -1.88
C LEU A 473 25.67 -19.83 -0.99
N THR A 474 25.46 -19.76 0.32
CA THR A 474 26.53 -19.75 1.34
C THR A 474 26.95 -21.15 1.80
N GLY A 475 26.22 -22.19 1.36
CA GLY A 475 26.36 -23.58 1.83
C GLY A 475 26.13 -24.63 0.73
N PRO A 476 25.81 -25.89 1.10
CA PRO A 476 25.40 -26.91 0.14
C PRO A 476 24.05 -26.57 -0.52
N PRO A 477 23.67 -27.23 -1.63
CA PRO A 477 22.30 -27.15 -2.14
C PRO A 477 21.29 -27.66 -1.09
N PRO A 478 20.13 -27.01 -0.95
CA PRO A 478 19.09 -27.39 0.01
C PRO A 478 18.44 -28.73 -0.34
N LEU A 479 17.90 -29.39 0.69
CA LEU A 479 17.38 -30.76 0.66
C LEU A 479 15.84 -30.84 0.76
N ASP A 480 15.18 -29.81 1.31
CA ASP A 480 13.72 -29.71 1.43
C ASP A 480 13.20 -28.28 1.22
N GLU A 481 11.90 -28.06 1.47
CA GLU A 481 11.21 -26.79 1.23
C GLU A 481 11.64 -25.67 2.20
N ILE A 482 12.07 -25.99 3.43
CA ILE A 482 12.53 -25.01 4.42
C ILE A 482 13.94 -24.54 4.03
N GLU A 483 14.87 -25.48 3.84
CA GLU A 483 16.23 -25.15 3.39
C GLU A 483 16.21 -24.38 2.04
N SER A 484 15.23 -24.66 1.17
CA SER A 484 15.07 -23.97 -0.12
C SER A 484 14.48 -22.56 0.01
N PHE A 485 13.63 -22.31 1.00
CA PHE A 485 13.12 -20.97 1.35
C PHE A 485 14.24 -20.10 1.94
N ASP A 486 15.01 -20.65 2.88
CA ASP A 486 16.18 -19.98 3.47
C ASP A 486 17.27 -19.68 2.43
N ALA A 487 17.49 -20.60 1.50
CA ALA A 487 18.35 -20.37 0.35
C ALA A 487 17.83 -19.23 -0.55
N ALA A 488 16.52 -19.14 -0.79
CA ALA A 488 15.92 -18.07 -1.58
C ALA A 488 16.03 -16.69 -0.89
N ILE A 489 15.90 -16.62 0.45
CA ILE A 489 16.16 -15.40 1.23
C ILE A 489 17.65 -15.01 1.16
N THR A 490 18.55 -15.97 1.36
CA THR A 490 20.01 -15.76 1.25
C THR A 490 20.41 -15.24 -0.14
N ALA A 491 19.80 -15.79 -1.19
CA ALA A 491 20.02 -15.37 -2.56
C ALA A 491 19.47 -13.96 -2.85
N MET A 492 18.29 -13.64 -2.31
CA MET A 492 17.71 -12.29 -2.39
C MET A 492 18.58 -11.25 -1.68
N ASP A 493 19.07 -11.53 -0.47
CA ASP A 493 19.99 -10.64 0.24
C ASP A 493 21.31 -10.44 -0.54
N THR A 494 21.84 -11.51 -1.14
CA THR A 494 23.03 -11.45 -1.99
C THR A 494 22.81 -10.55 -3.23
N GLU A 495 21.64 -10.63 -3.86
CA GLU A 495 21.26 -9.77 -4.99
C GLU A 495 20.99 -8.32 -4.54
N ILE A 496 20.42 -8.08 -3.35
CA ILE A 496 20.33 -6.75 -2.74
C ILE A 496 21.75 -6.18 -2.49
N GLY A 497 22.68 -7.00 -2.00
CA GLY A 497 24.09 -6.63 -1.86
C GLY A 497 24.73 -6.20 -3.17
N ARG A 498 24.45 -6.94 -4.26
CA ARG A 498 24.90 -6.61 -5.61
C ARG A 498 24.29 -5.30 -6.11
N LEU A 499 22.97 -5.13 -6.00
CA LEU A 499 22.25 -3.90 -6.35
C LEU A 499 22.89 -2.66 -5.72
N LEU A 500 23.15 -2.72 -4.42
CA LEU A 500 23.76 -1.62 -3.65
C LEU A 500 25.24 -1.38 -4.00
N ALA A 501 25.94 -2.40 -4.48
CA ALA A 501 27.34 -2.31 -4.89
C ALA A 501 27.52 -1.84 -6.36
N GLU A 502 26.53 -2.06 -7.22
CA GLU A 502 26.53 -1.60 -8.62
C GLU A 502 26.02 -0.16 -8.78
N MET A 503 25.26 0.37 -7.81
CA MET A 503 24.97 1.81 -7.74
C MET A 503 26.27 2.63 -7.61
N PRO A 504 26.45 3.71 -8.39
CA PRO A 504 27.53 4.67 -8.16
C PRO A 504 27.48 5.24 -6.73
N PRO A 505 28.61 5.43 -6.03
CA PRO A 505 28.60 5.88 -4.62
C PRO A 505 27.79 7.16 -4.40
N ASP A 506 27.99 8.19 -5.22
CA ASP A 506 27.23 9.44 -5.13
C ASP A 506 25.71 9.23 -5.29
N GLN A 507 25.28 8.20 -6.06
CA GLN A 507 23.88 7.83 -6.26
C GLN A 507 23.33 7.13 -5.02
N LEU A 508 24.08 6.17 -4.47
CA LEU A 508 23.70 5.48 -3.24
C LEU A 508 23.55 6.46 -2.06
N ASP A 509 24.52 7.37 -1.88
CA ASP A 509 24.54 8.38 -0.82
C ASP A 509 23.34 9.35 -0.86
N ARG A 510 22.70 9.54 -2.04
CA ARG A 510 21.49 10.36 -2.23
C ARG A 510 20.22 9.54 -2.45
N THR A 511 20.25 8.23 -2.23
CA THR A 511 19.07 7.36 -2.35
C THR A 511 18.49 7.10 -0.96
N THR A 512 17.19 7.33 -0.79
CA THR A 512 16.45 6.81 0.37
C THR A 512 15.95 5.41 0.04
N ILE A 513 16.33 4.43 0.85
CA ILE A 513 16.04 3.00 0.66
C ILE A 513 15.05 2.58 1.75
N VAL A 514 13.89 2.08 1.34
CA VAL A 514 12.87 1.49 2.22
C VAL A 514 12.79 0.00 1.92
N ALA A 515 13.42 -0.83 2.74
CA ALA A 515 13.37 -2.28 2.61
C ALA A 515 12.31 -2.86 3.56
N LEU A 516 11.31 -3.56 3.02
CA LEU A 516 10.21 -4.13 3.79
C LEU A 516 9.66 -5.41 3.16
N ALA A 517 9.00 -6.27 3.95
CA ALA A 517 8.25 -7.42 3.42
C ALA A 517 6.76 -7.11 3.23
N ASP A 518 6.08 -7.88 2.39
CA ASP A 518 4.66 -7.67 2.09
C ASP A 518 3.67 -8.45 2.96
N ASN A 519 4.08 -9.58 3.53
CA ASN A 519 3.38 -10.32 4.60
C ASN A 519 4.38 -11.23 5.34
N GLY A 520 3.97 -11.80 6.47
CA GLY A 520 4.76 -12.80 7.21
C GLY A 520 4.95 -14.14 6.46
N THR A 521 5.63 -15.09 7.13
CA THR A 521 6.16 -16.35 6.55
C THR A 521 5.07 -17.33 6.12
N PRO A 522 5.24 -18.13 5.03
CA PRO A 522 4.23 -19.10 4.59
C PRO A 522 4.07 -20.28 5.56
N GLN A 523 2.83 -20.75 5.71
CA GLN A 523 2.44 -21.82 6.64
C GLN A 523 3.17 -23.16 6.44
N GLN A 524 3.79 -23.36 5.28
CA GLN A 524 4.53 -24.57 4.91
C GLN A 524 5.99 -24.57 5.37
N VAL A 525 6.59 -23.38 5.56
CA VAL A 525 8.03 -23.20 5.87
C VAL A 525 8.28 -22.36 7.12
N VAL A 526 7.21 -21.88 7.79
CA VAL A 526 7.31 -21.17 9.07
C VAL A 526 7.74 -22.10 10.20
N GLU A 527 8.78 -21.71 10.92
CA GLU A 527 9.37 -22.46 12.03
C GLU A 527 9.04 -21.84 13.42
N PRO A 528 9.14 -22.64 14.50
CA PRO A 528 9.07 -22.11 15.86
C PRO A 528 10.07 -20.96 16.10
N PRO A 529 9.71 -19.92 16.88
CA PRO A 529 8.55 -19.84 17.75
C PRO A 529 7.25 -19.40 17.07
N VAL A 530 7.25 -19.03 15.78
CA VAL A 530 6.04 -18.57 15.09
C VAL A 530 5.07 -19.75 14.89
N PRO A 531 3.84 -19.72 15.46
CA PRO A 531 2.88 -20.77 15.22
C PRO A 531 2.33 -20.68 13.79
N VAL A 532 2.16 -21.83 13.13
CA VAL A 532 1.62 -21.92 11.75
C VAL A 532 0.31 -21.14 11.56
N TRP A 533 -0.56 -21.09 12.57
CA TRP A 533 -1.83 -20.35 12.50
C TRP A 533 -1.70 -18.82 12.62
N GLN A 534 -0.52 -18.30 12.98
CA GLN A 534 -0.22 -16.87 13.03
C GLN A 534 0.42 -16.34 11.75
N SER A 535 1.03 -17.22 10.94
CA SER A 535 1.85 -16.84 9.79
C SER A 535 1.01 -16.32 8.60
N LYS A 536 1.56 -16.18 7.39
CA LYS A 536 0.87 -15.66 6.18
C LYS A 536 -0.62 -16.03 6.09
N GLY A 537 -1.45 -15.03 5.82
CA GLY A 537 -2.92 -15.12 5.85
C GLY A 537 -3.54 -15.00 7.24
N GLY A 538 -2.73 -15.09 8.30
CA GLY A 538 -3.11 -14.97 9.71
C GLY A 538 -3.20 -13.53 10.22
N TRP A 539 -4.02 -13.34 11.24
CA TRP A 539 -4.43 -12.05 11.81
C TRP A 539 -3.56 -11.58 13.00
N MET A 540 -2.31 -12.04 13.07
CA MET A 540 -1.42 -11.91 14.24
C MET A 540 -0.08 -11.27 13.85
N GLU A 541 0.77 -11.02 14.85
CA GLU A 541 2.15 -10.55 14.64
C GLU A 541 2.88 -11.40 13.60
N GLY A 542 2.84 -12.74 13.70
CA GLY A 542 3.53 -13.63 12.75
C GLY A 542 3.11 -13.52 11.27
N GLY A 543 1.98 -12.86 10.96
CA GLY A 543 1.41 -12.75 9.61
C GLY A 543 1.30 -11.32 9.10
N SER A 544 1.07 -10.36 10.00
CA SER A 544 0.97 -8.93 9.67
C SER A 544 2.21 -8.11 10.09
N ARG A 545 3.03 -8.55 11.05
CA ARG A 545 4.27 -7.85 11.42
C ARG A 545 5.41 -8.27 10.50
N VAL A 546 6.04 -7.29 9.87
CA VAL A 546 7.03 -7.48 8.81
C VAL A 546 8.34 -6.79 9.15
N PRO A 547 9.47 -7.24 8.60
CA PRO A 547 10.69 -6.45 8.55
C PRO A 547 10.43 -5.09 7.89
N LEU A 548 10.97 -4.01 8.47
CA LEU A 548 11.10 -2.68 7.87
C LEU A 548 12.40 -2.02 8.31
N ILE A 549 13.24 -1.67 7.33
CA ILE A 549 14.49 -0.92 7.49
C ILE A 549 14.43 0.28 6.54
N VAL A 550 14.74 1.47 7.05
CA VAL A 550 14.88 2.67 6.21
C VAL A 550 16.27 3.26 6.35
N ALA A 551 17.00 3.35 5.24
CA ALA A 551 18.36 3.90 5.14
C ALA A 551 18.41 5.06 4.14
N GLY A 552 19.43 5.91 4.24
CA GLY A 552 19.63 7.04 3.31
C GLY A 552 20.03 8.34 4.00
N PRO A 553 20.10 9.46 3.25
CA PRO A 553 20.72 10.72 3.71
C PRO A 553 20.01 11.42 4.88
N LEU A 554 18.83 10.95 5.29
CA LEU A 554 17.99 11.58 6.32
C LEU A 554 18.11 10.93 7.70
N VAL A 555 18.85 9.83 7.79
CA VAL A 555 19.04 9.08 9.04
C VAL A 555 20.04 9.79 9.93
N SER A 556 19.55 10.46 10.97
CA SER A 556 20.39 11.24 11.90
C SER A 556 21.25 10.37 12.82
N ARG A 557 20.82 9.12 13.04
CA ARG A 557 21.45 8.13 13.93
C ARG A 557 21.48 6.76 13.23
N PRO A 558 22.47 6.48 12.37
CA PRO A 558 22.65 5.18 11.75
C PRO A 558 22.78 4.05 12.78
N GLY A 559 22.24 2.87 12.48
CA GLY A 559 22.23 1.72 13.40
C GLY A 559 21.23 1.89 14.56
N ALA A 560 20.32 2.87 14.47
CA ALA A 560 19.28 3.06 15.47
C ALA A 560 18.09 2.13 15.23
N VAL A 561 17.30 1.96 16.29
CA VAL A 561 16.05 1.21 16.26
C VAL A 561 14.94 2.12 16.75
N SER A 562 13.80 2.11 16.06
CA SER A 562 12.56 2.75 16.50
C SER A 562 11.53 1.72 16.92
N ASP A 563 10.89 1.97 18.06
CA ASP A 563 9.75 1.20 18.57
C ASP A 563 8.40 1.79 18.13
N ALA A 564 8.41 2.82 17.26
CA ALA A 564 7.22 3.48 16.77
C ALA A 564 6.28 2.51 16.02
N LEU A 565 4.97 2.64 16.29
CA LEU A 565 3.94 1.94 15.54
C LEU A 565 3.85 2.52 14.12
N VAL A 566 4.25 1.74 13.11
CA VAL A 566 4.25 2.14 11.70
C VAL A 566 3.61 1.06 10.82
N HIS A 567 3.07 1.45 9.67
CA HIS A 567 2.30 0.56 8.79
C HIS A 567 2.70 0.74 7.33
N VAL A 568 2.51 -0.26 6.46
CA VAL A 568 2.86 -0.19 5.04
C VAL A 568 2.16 0.96 4.26
N VAL A 569 1.04 1.48 4.80
CA VAL A 569 0.40 2.69 4.25
C VAL A 569 1.23 3.97 4.43
N ASP A 570 2.22 3.95 5.33
CA ASP A 570 3.14 5.06 5.63
C ASP A 570 4.15 5.29 4.49
N VAL A 571 4.31 4.33 3.56
CA VAL A 571 5.23 4.44 2.42
C VAL A 571 4.84 5.60 1.50
N LEU A 572 3.60 5.66 0.99
CA LEU A 572 3.16 6.74 0.08
C LEU A 572 3.40 8.17 0.63
N PRO A 573 2.97 8.55 1.85
CA PRO A 573 3.23 9.88 2.38
C PRO A 573 4.72 10.13 2.71
N THR A 574 5.51 9.08 2.93
CA THR A 574 6.98 9.20 3.01
C THR A 574 7.58 9.58 1.65
N VAL A 575 7.23 8.84 0.60
CA VAL A 575 7.72 9.10 -0.77
C VAL A 575 7.25 10.46 -1.29
N ALA A 576 6.00 10.84 -1.02
CA ALA A 576 5.46 12.15 -1.38
C ALA A 576 6.22 13.30 -0.68
N ALA A 577 6.51 13.17 0.61
CA ALA A 577 7.26 14.18 1.37
C ALA A 577 8.71 14.32 0.87
N LEU A 578 9.41 13.21 0.61
CA LEU A 578 10.76 13.19 0.02
C LEU A 578 10.81 13.98 -1.29
N ALA A 579 9.84 13.72 -2.17
CA ALA A 579 9.73 14.31 -3.49
C ALA A 579 9.11 15.72 -3.53
N GLY A 580 8.53 16.21 -2.43
CA GLY A 580 7.72 17.43 -2.43
C GLY A 580 6.46 17.37 -3.27
N ALA A 581 5.94 16.17 -3.54
CA ALA A 581 4.64 15.98 -4.15
C ALA A 581 3.52 16.37 -3.17
N SER A 582 2.37 16.78 -3.69
CA SER A 582 1.21 17.08 -2.85
C SER A 582 0.27 15.89 -2.76
N LEU A 583 -0.42 15.77 -1.63
CA LEU A 583 -1.54 14.85 -1.38
C LEU A 583 -2.89 15.59 -1.35
N ASP A 584 -2.96 16.76 -1.99
CA ASP A 584 -4.16 17.62 -2.06
C ASP A 584 -5.10 17.24 -3.22
N ASP A 585 -5.16 15.94 -3.53
CA ASP A 585 -6.01 15.32 -4.55
C ASP A 585 -7.46 15.09 -4.07
N GLY A 586 -7.70 15.22 -2.76
CA GLY A 586 -8.99 14.97 -2.11
C GLY A 586 -9.22 13.50 -1.72
N ILE A 587 -8.21 12.64 -1.83
CA ILE A 587 -8.27 11.22 -1.51
C ILE A 587 -7.75 11.01 -0.08
N GLU A 588 -8.66 10.62 0.82
CA GLU A 588 -8.32 10.30 2.21
C GLU A 588 -7.32 9.14 2.27
N ARG A 589 -6.11 9.42 2.81
CA ARG A 589 -5.01 8.45 3.03
C ARG A 589 -4.96 8.05 4.51
N ASP A 590 -4.59 6.81 4.80
CA ASP A 590 -4.47 6.27 6.15
C ASP A 590 -3.02 6.26 6.69
N GLY A 591 -2.06 6.65 5.84
CA GLY A 591 -0.63 6.69 6.14
C GLY A 591 -0.15 7.99 6.81
N LEU A 592 0.97 7.89 7.51
CA LEU A 592 1.74 8.98 8.11
C LEU A 592 3.18 8.91 7.62
N SER A 593 3.84 10.03 7.32
CA SER A 593 5.24 10.00 6.85
C SER A 593 6.21 9.43 7.91
N LEU A 594 7.15 8.58 7.48
CA LEU A 594 8.18 7.95 8.32
C LEU A 594 9.37 8.89 8.63
N LEU A 595 9.48 10.01 7.92
CA LEU A 595 10.62 10.93 8.03
C LEU A 595 10.92 11.46 9.45
N PRO A 596 9.94 11.69 10.36
CA PRO A 596 10.23 12.08 11.74
C PRO A 596 11.07 11.04 12.49
N TYR A 597 10.89 9.74 12.20
CA TYR A 597 11.63 8.66 12.84
C TYR A 597 13.06 8.48 12.28
N LEU A 598 13.36 9.06 11.11
CA LEU A 598 14.73 9.12 10.57
C LEU A 598 15.50 10.29 11.20
N ALA A 599 14.80 11.41 11.42
CA ALA A 599 15.31 12.58 12.11
C ALA A 599 15.53 12.31 13.61
N ASP A 600 14.59 11.63 14.26
CA ASP A 600 14.72 11.11 15.62
C ASP A 600 14.05 9.72 15.75
N PRO A 601 14.81 8.62 15.77
CA PRO A 601 14.30 7.28 16.04
C PRO A 601 13.50 7.10 17.34
N ALA A 602 13.57 8.06 18.27
CA ALA A 602 12.78 8.10 19.50
C ALA A 602 11.51 8.99 19.40
N TYR A 603 11.20 9.55 18.22
CA TYR A 603 9.98 10.34 17.99
C TYR A 603 8.74 9.47 18.29
N PRO A 604 7.74 9.97 19.06
CA PRO A 604 6.59 9.17 19.48
C PRO A 604 5.78 8.62 18.31
N SER A 605 5.20 7.43 18.50
CA SER A 605 4.28 6.80 17.52
C SER A 605 3.18 7.77 17.08
N GLY A 606 3.16 8.12 15.79
CA GLY A 606 2.17 9.04 15.22
C GLY A 606 0.74 8.49 15.22
N ARG A 607 0.59 7.17 15.33
CA ARG A 607 -0.66 6.42 15.44
C ARG A 607 -0.70 5.68 16.79
N GLY A 608 -1.86 5.69 17.46
CA GLY A 608 -2.05 5.02 18.76
C GLY A 608 -2.30 3.51 18.66
N VAL A 609 -2.74 3.04 17.49
CA VAL A 609 -2.88 1.62 17.15
C VAL A 609 -2.38 1.34 15.74
N LEU A 610 -2.09 0.07 15.47
CA LEU A 610 -2.03 -0.51 14.13
C LEU A 610 -3.34 -1.23 13.82
N TRP A 611 -3.68 -1.32 12.54
CA TRP A 611 -4.87 -1.98 12.01
C TRP A 611 -4.44 -2.99 10.94
N THR A 612 -5.06 -4.18 10.96
CA THR A 612 -4.98 -5.15 9.87
C THR A 612 -6.37 -5.75 9.65
N GLU A 613 -6.68 -6.07 8.39
CA GLU A 613 -7.92 -6.75 8.05
C GLU A 613 -7.72 -7.68 6.86
N LYS A 614 -8.57 -8.70 6.79
CA LYS A 614 -8.75 -9.55 5.62
C LYS A 614 -10.23 -9.62 5.28
N PHE A 615 -10.57 -9.72 4.01
CA PHE A 615 -11.92 -10.10 3.58
C PHE A 615 -11.95 -10.75 2.19
N PHE A 616 -12.91 -11.64 1.99
CA PHE A 616 -13.23 -12.25 0.70
C PHE A 616 -14.76 -12.32 0.50
N PRO A 617 -15.31 -12.08 -0.70
CA PRO A 617 -14.64 -11.70 -1.94
C PRO A 617 -13.99 -10.31 -1.88
N ASN A 618 -13.03 -10.06 -2.78
CA ASN A 618 -12.57 -8.70 -3.06
C ASN A 618 -13.67 -7.88 -3.76
N GLY A 619 -13.63 -6.57 -3.60
CA GLY A 619 -14.66 -5.63 -4.03
C GLY A 619 -15.71 -5.37 -2.96
N GLU A 620 -16.96 -5.14 -3.39
CA GLU A 620 -18.10 -4.99 -2.48
C GLU A 620 -18.54 -6.32 -1.86
N GLY A 621 -19.15 -6.26 -0.67
CA GLY A 621 -19.64 -7.44 0.05
C GLY A 621 -20.93 -8.05 -0.55
N PRO A 622 -21.52 -9.07 0.09
CA PRO A 622 -21.21 -9.55 1.44
C PRO A 622 -19.94 -10.40 1.54
N TYR A 623 -19.14 -10.14 2.57
CA TYR A 623 -17.90 -10.87 2.86
C TYR A 623 -18.18 -12.15 3.64
N VAL A 624 -17.59 -13.26 3.20
CA VAL A 624 -17.81 -14.63 3.72
C VAL A 624 -16.63 -15.17 4.51
N ASP A 625 -15.40 -14.80 4.15
CA ASP A 625 -14.22 -14.83 5.02
C ASP A 625 -13.93 -13.37 5.39
N LYS A 626 -13.67 -13.10 6.68
CA LYS A 626 -13.24 -11.79 7.17
C LYS A 626 -12.64 -11.87 8.58
N PHE A 627 -11.63 -11.05 8.83
CA PHE A 627 -11.21 -10.66 10.17
C PHE A 627 -10.81 -9.19 10.19
N ARG A 628 -10.81 -8.59 11.39
CA ARG A 628 -10.27 -7.25 11.65
C ARG A 628 -9.52 -7.28 12.97
N ALA A 629 -8.39 -6.60 13.05
CA ALA A 629 -7.50 -6.67 14.20
C ALA A 629 -6.85 -5.30 14.49
N VAL A 630 -6.76 -4.94 15.78
CA VAL A 630 -6.13 -3.69 16.24
C VAL A 630 -5.16 -3.91 17.39
N ARG A 631 -3.99 -3.28 17.29
CA ARG A 631 -2.84 -3.47 18.18
C ARG A 631 -2.38 -2.13 18.75
N ASP A 632 -2.38 -1.97 20.08
CA ASP A 632 -1.56 -0.95 20.76
C ASP A 632 -0.18 -1.53 21.13
N ALA A 633 0.71 -0.76 21.75
CA ALA A 633 2.06 -1.22 22.12
C ALA A 633 2.09 -2.29 23.24
N SER A 634 0.94 -2.74 23.74
CA SER A 634 0.78 -3.64 24.88
C SER A 634 -0.26 -4.75 24.69
N HIS A 635 -1.23 -4.56 23.80
CA HIS A 635 -2.35 -5.47 23.60
C HIS A 635 -2.79 -5.55 22.13
N HIS A 636 -3.31 -6.70 21.72
CA HIS A 636 -3.89 -6.95 20.41
C HIS A 636 -5.32 -7.49 20.58
N LEU A 637 -6.30 -6.82 19.97
CA LEU A 637 -7.69 -7.25 19.88
C LEU A 637 -8.01 -7.71 18.45
N VAL A 638 -8.45 -8.95 18.31
CA VAL A 638 -8.91 -9.56 17.06
C VAL A 638 -10.44 -9.72 17.11
N LEU A 639 -11.10 -9.42 15.99
CA LEU A 639 -12.53 -9.64 15.78
C LEU A 639 -12.74 -10.59 14.59
N LEU A 640 -13.20 -11.80 14.92
CA LEU A 640 -13.57 -12.89 14.00
C LEU A 640 -15.10 -12.96 13.85
N PRO A 641 -15.64 -13.70 12.87
CA PRO A 641 -17.10 -13.92 12.75
C PRO A 641 -17.71 -14.61 13.98
N GLU A 642 -16.94 -15.43 14.68
CA GLU A 642 -17.35 -16.21 15.86
C GLU A 642 -17.25 -15.43 17.19
N GLY A 643 -16.48 -14.33 17.24
CA GLY A 643 -16.28 -13.55 18.46
C GLY A 643 -15.00 -12.71 18.48
N GLU A 644 -14.70 -12.17 19.65
CA GLU A 644 -13.51 -11.35 19.92
C GLU A 644 -12.44 -12.14 20.70
N MET A 645 -11.17 -11.87 20.42
CA MET A 645 -10.03 -12.44 21.13
C MET A 645 -9.05 -11.32 21.52
N LEU A 646 -8.74 -11.21 22.81
CA LEU A 646 -7.78 -10.25 23.35
C LEU A 646 -6.48 -10.96 23.71
N TYR A 647 -5.35 -10.37 23.36
CA TYR A 647 -4.01 -10.83 23.70
C TYR A 647 -3.24 -9.71 24.38
N ARG A 648 -2.40 -10.05 25.35
CA ARG A 648 -1.38 -9.15 25.89
C ARG A 648 -0.07 -9.42 25.15
N LEU A 649 0.53 -8.38 24.59
CA LEU A 649 1.86 -8.45 24.02
C LEU A 649 2.88 -8.45 25.16
N GLY A 650 3.74 -9.47 25.16
CA GLY A 650 4.81 -9.60 26.15
C GLY A 650 6.05 -8.80 25.78
N PRO A 651 7.19 -9.05 26.46
CA PRO A 651 8.50 -8.70 25.92
C PRO A 651 8.90 -9.58 24.71
N GLY A 652 8.17 -10.67 24.46
CA GLY A 652 8.30 -11.50 23.26
C GLY A 652 7.58 -10.89 22.04
N PRO A 653 7.97 -11.27 20.82
CA PRO A 653 7.51 -10.65 19.57
C PRO A 653 6.13 -11.12 19.06
N LEU A 654 5.46 -12.05 19.75
CA LEU A 654 4.28 -12.79 19.26
C LEU A 654 3.20 -12.96 20.35
N GLU A 655 1.98 -13.27 19.92
CA GLU A 655 0.83 -13.54 20.80
C GLU A 655 0.81 -14.99 21.32
N GLU A 656 1.24 -15.24 22.55
CA GLU A 656 1.31 -16.61 23.10
C GLU A 656 -0.04 -17.20 23.52
N THR A 657 -0.94 -16.41 24.11
CA THR A 657 -2.20 -16.90 24.70
C THR A 657 -3.25 -15.79 24.77
N TRP A 658 -4.48 -16.11 24.40
CA TRP A 658 -5.62 -15.19 24.50
C TRP A 658 -6.16 -15.14 25.94
N LEU A 659 -6.64 -13.96 26.34
CA LEU A 659 -7.18 -13.68 27.66
C LEU A 659 -8.69 -13.96 27.69
N PRO A 660 -9.22 -14.81 28.59
CA PRO A 660 -10.65 -15.04 28.70
C PRO A 660 -11.37 -13.76 29.14
N LEU A 661 -12.28 -13.27 28.30
CA LEU A 661 -12.92 -11.96 28.45
C LEU A 661 -13.79 -11.81 29.72
N ASP A 662 -14.12 -12.92 30.37
CA ASP A 662 -14.85 -13.01 31.65
C ASP A 662 -13.93 -13.01 32.89
N THR A 663 -12.60 -13.12 32.71
CA THR A 663 -11.61 -13.19 33.82
C THR A 663 -10.44 -12.20 33.68
N LEU A 664 -10.63 -11.13 32.91
CA LEU A 664 -9.63 -10.08 32.69
C LEU A 664 -9.19 -9.39 33.99
N THR A 665 -7.93 -8.92 34.03
CA THR A 665 -7.52 -7.92 35.04
C THR A 665 -8.07 -6.54 34.66
N GLN A 666 -8.02 -5.57 35.59
CA GLN A 666 -8.47 -4.20 35.28
C GLN A 666 -7.67 -3.60 34.10
N ASP A 667 -6.34 -3.79 34.07
CA ASP A 667 -5.48 -3.27 33.02
C ASP A 667 -5.82 -3.85 31.64
N ASP A 668 -6.19 -5.15 31.58
CA ASP A 668 -6.63 -5.82 30.36
C ASP A 668 -8.05 -5.41 29.94
N ALA A 669 -8.95 -5.17 30.91
CA ALA A 669 -10.31 -4.71 30.66
C ALA A 669 -10.31 -3.26 30.12
N ASP A 670 -9.49 -2.39 30.70
CA ASP A 670 -9.23 -1.04 30.21
C ASP A 670 -8.59 -1.10 28.81
N ALA A 671 -7.71 -2.07 28.54
CA ALA A 671 -7.13 -2.28 27.21
C ALA A 671 -8.19 -2.73 26.18
N LEU A 672 -9.07 -3.65 26.56
CA LEU A 672 -10.18 -4.10 25.73
C LEU A 672 -11.12 -2.94 25.37
N GLU A 673 -11.45 -2.06 26.32
CA GLU A 673 -12.29 -0.88 26.03
C GLU A 673 -11.58 0.10 25.09
N ARG A 674 -10.28 0.40 25.31
CA ARG A 674 -9.49 1.25 24.41
C ARG A 674 -9.42 0.67 23.00
N LEU A 675 -9.14 -0.62 22.86
CA LEU A 675 -8.99 -1.28 21.56
C LEU A 675 -10.34 -1.46 20.84
N ARG A 676 -11.42 -1.80 21.53
CA ARG A 676 -12.78 -1.79 20.96
C ARG A 676 -13.17 -0.40 20.46
N LYS A 677 -12.85 0.64 21.22
CA LYS A 677 -13.08 2.03 20.80
C LYS A 677 -12.27 2.35 19.53
N ALA A 678 -10.98 2.03 19.50
CA ALA A 678 -10.12 2.27 18.34
C ALA A 678 -10.58 1.49 17.09
N MET A 679 -11.04 0.24 17.26
CA MET A 679 -11.67 -0.56 16.21
C MET A 679 -12.91 0.15 15.65
N ILE A 680 -13.82 0.64 16.51
CA ILE A 680 -15.04 1.36 16.08
C ILE A 680 -14.70 2.69 15.38
N GLU A 681 -13.73 3.46 15.90
CA GLU A 681 -13.28 4.72 15.29
C GLU A 681 -12.64 4.49 13.91
N GLN A 682 -11.82 3.44 13.75
CA GLN A 682 -11.23 3.06 12.47
C GLN A 682 -12.28 2.50 11.49
N GLU A 683 -13.22 1.68 11.94
CA GLU A 683 -14.34 1.21 11.11
C GLU A 683 -15.23 2.37 10.62
N ALA A 684 -15.46 3.39 11.46
CA ALA A 684 -16.18 4.59 11.07
C ALA A 684 -15.41 5.42 10.02
N ALA A 685 -14.09 5.60 10.18
CA ALA A 685 -13.23 6.28 9.20
C ALA A 685 -13.19 5.52 7.85
N LEU A 686 -13.14 4.19 7.89
CA LEU A 686 -13.24 3.32 6.71
C LEU A 686 -14.66 3.22 6.12
N GLY A 687 -15.64 3.98 6.65
CA GLY A 687 -16.99 4.07 6.13
C GLY A 687 -17.87 2.83 6.34
N LEU A 688 -17.44 1.87 7.16
CA LEU A 688 -18.17 0.62 7.45
C LEU A 688 -19.46 0.86 8.24
N HIS A 689 -19.50 1.90 9.07
CA HIS A 689 -20.68 2.32 9.84
C HIS A 689 -21.35 3.53 9.20
N ARG A 690 -22.10 3.30 8.11
CA ARG A 690 -23.18 4.23 7.71
C ARG A 690 -24.47 3.80 8.43
N PRO A 691 -25.16 4.72 9.14
CA PRO A 691 -26.38 4.42 9.89
C PRO A 691 -27.63 4.27 8.99
#